data_AF-A0A1X1BIG5-F1
#
_entry.id   AF-A0A1X1BIG5-F1
#
_cell.length_a   1.000
_cell.length_b   1.000
_cell.length_c   1.000
_cell.angle_alpha   90.00
_cell.angle_beta   90.00
_cell.angle_gamma   90.00
#
_symmetry.space_group_name_H-M   'P 1'
#
loop_
_entity.id
_entity.type
_entity.pdbx_description
1 polymer ?
#
loop_
_entity_poly.entity_id
_entity_poly.type
_entity_poly.pdbx_seq_one_letter_code
_entity_poly.pdbx_strand_id
1 'polypeptide(L)'
;MEQSSKMGRGTNIEYFTSTNELLERILAVDFHRDLPKEVSGTLTDVQKRIRWHRPLEQLPTHITDVLTYHRSFFPLYMIECLQMLASNKYMNMGYPMRVWKGSHHIYSCFVDLTLHGTTGFPFIPGDLVLLYVGTPGHDLVPQSVTPAVRETIRIDESEEDRPSVAVPEDHPIYEDTLKHAIGYVGAVSRHQCAVELLVRPPSFANMETFDIRSVERLEAIQQLIDQPPHSRPGTVGFERIDNSGEAWYVAKLCSFATSLREFRALCSMSSLPLVDKLLQVYEDPVTVQTEESDDKHKYLDGIDIPVKLRLILEASYNAAQLRSIRNTLKSDGITLIQGPPGTGKTTTIIGLISAILEHDSFPGDDIDTDKICDSDMDDYVARKPWLISSQYYGEPMDITFDELNETDVHMDDGVYRYDSYACMKPNQTSSSQTITVPTMRDSKRRILICAPSNAAIDEIVRRLVRPVTGGIFNAQGERYNPSVTRIGPNFHDDLTMYSLKNKVDRLGELKYGSFYSRSKGHLRHRLIRETLDESDIICSTLSACGSNELFAHRNMFDTLIIDEATQAVELSTLIALSLGCKRVILVGDPCQLSATVCSNVAVSLKYDRSLFQRLQMCGYPVNLLNIQYRMDPSISRFPSMYFYRNQLKDAPNVYHRQREDWREFPLLRPAVFYAIDSLQAKNETSYMNETEAELVCQLLELILEVLSAEPGFQLSSLEQRIAVITTYSAQVVLLKETIARRHPQLVVQSLEKDDGKVPGQHAPKLLIDVSSVDGFQGMEKEIVIFSAVRTSYVDGRSVTKKSLQQVTPSNVLTIDGEPHDPEKAAKFARVVDDYLKGVRSGDMAADIRDVVDVSFIADRRRINVAITRACRNLFIVGMYSLRIHYVFSGNPRFLLGHMHWQSLYRHYAQCGSIFLCKLGRSTLKRDYLKSWARQYLFKDEASQQLYYLISLQNALARFRANPSLSAFVENLMSANVAL
;
A
#
# COMPACT_ATOMS: atom_id res chain seq x y z
N MET A 1 10.69 35.45 42.09
CA MET A 1 10.10 35.05 40.79
C MET A 1 10.87 33.89 40.12
N GLU A 2 11.59 33.05 40.87
CA GLU A 2 12.26 31.83 40.35
C GLU A 2 11.85 30.54 41.09
N GLN A 3 10.77 30.57 41.87
CA GLN A 3 10.25 29.37 42.57
C GLN A 3 8.84 28.95 42.14
N SER A 4 8.21 29.58 41.13
CA SER A 4 6.91 29.14 40.62
C SER A 4 6.97 28.16 39.44
N SER A 5 8.15 27.76 38.96
CA SER A 5 8.30 26.87 37.79
C SER A 5 8.25 25.37 38.09
N LYS A 6 8.15 24.96 39.38
CA LYS A 6 8.12 23.54 39.77
C LYS A 6 6.72 22.96 39.99
N MET A 7 5.65 23.74 39.86
CA MET A 7 4.27 23.27 40.10
C MET A 7 3.43 23.06 38.81
N GLY A 8 4.06 23.09 37.63
CA GLY A 8 3.37 22.95 36.33
C GLY A 8 3.81 21.79 35.43
N ARG A 9 4.55 20.78 35.92
CA ARG A 9 5.08 19.69 35.06
C ARG A 9 4.07 18.60 34.68
N GLY A 10 2.84 18.65 35.19
CA GLY A 10 1.83 17.61 34.93
C GLY A 10 1.13 17.68 33.56
N THR A 11 1.27 18.79 32.80
CA THR A 11 0.46 19.03 31.59
C THR A 11 1.20 18.90 30.26
N ASN A 12 2.54 18.73 30.26
CA ASN A 12 3.38 18.73 29.04
C ASN A 12 3.78 17.33 28.51
N ILE A 13 3.28 16.22 29.08
CA ILE A 13 3.66 14.85 28.67
C ILE A 13 3.02 14.44 27.32
N GLU A 14 2.11 15.26 26.81
CA GLU A 14 1.22 14.94 25.68
C GLU A 14 1.55 15.73 24.42
N TYR A 15 2.64 16.51 24.45
CA TYR A 15 3.20 17.20 23.30
C TYR A 15 4.63 16.71 23.10
N PHE A 16 4.90 16.11 21.94
CA PHE A 16 6.15 15.42 21.66
C PHE A 16 7.05 16.31 20.81
N THR A 17 8.31 16.46 21.22
CA THR A 17 9.27 17.35 20.53
C THR A 17 10.52 16.62 20.06
N SER A 18 10.82 15.46 20.64
CA SER A 18 12.01 14.69 20.33
C SER A 18 11.70 13.22 20.11
N THR A 19 12.44 12.58 19.19
CA THR A 19 12.40 11.14 18.94
C THR A 19 12.75 10.29 20.15
N ASN A 20 13.54 10.83 21.07
CA ASN A 20 13.93 10.11 22.27
C ASN A 20 12.70 9.75 23.12
N GLU A 21 11.65 10.59 23.09
CA GLU A 21 10.41 10.34 23.85
C GLU A 21 9.65 9.08 23.37
N LEU A 22 9.80 8.69 22.09
CA LEU A 22 9.30 7.42 21.57
C LEU A 22 10.19 6.26 22.01
N LEU A 23 11.51 6.41 21.90
CA LEU A 23 12.47 5.38 22.34
C LEU A 23 12.31 5.08 23.84
N GLU A 24 12.09 6.10 24.68
CA GLU A 24 11.80 5.91 26.11
C GLU A 24 10.61 4.96 26.34
N ARG A 25 9.60 4.99 25.46
CA ARG A 25 8.41 4.14 25.57
C ARG A 25 8.62 2.76 24.97
N ILE A 26 9.24 2.68 23.79
CA ILE A 26 9.47 1.41 23.09
C ILE A 26 10.49 0.55 23.84
N LEU A 27 11.58 1.14 24.35
CA LEU A 27 12.58 0.39 25.11
C LEU A 27 12.10 0.02 26.53
N ALA A 28 11.08 0.72 27.04
CA ALA A 28 10.41 0.35 28.29
C ALA A 28 9.50 -0.88 28.17
N VAL A 29 9.17 -1.36 26.97
CA VAL A 29 8.29 -2.52 26.75
C VAL A 29 8.91 -3.79 27.31
N ASP A 30 8.13 -4.56 28.07
CA ASP A 30 8.50 -5.90 28.53
C ASP A 30 8.26 -6.93 27.41
N PHE A 31 9.32 -7.65 27.03
CA PHE A 31 9.29 -8.58 25.90
C PHE A 31 8.28 -9.72 26.10
N HIS A 32 8.05 -10.18 27.32
CA HIS A 32 7.15 -11.30 27.60
C HIS A 32 5.74 -10.80 27.94
N ARG A 33 5.64 -9.83 28.85
CA ARG A 33 4.35 -9.36 29.36
C ARG A 33 3.61 -8.48 28.35
N ASP A 34 4.31 -7.53 27.73
CA ASP A 34 3.69 -6.46 26.95
C ASP A 34 3.51 -6.84 25.46
N LEU A 35 4.24 -7.87 24.97
CA LEU A 35 4.20 -8.38 23.59
C LEU A 35 3.63 -9.82 23.47
N PRO A 36 2.32 -10.04 23.72
CA PRO A 36 1.62 -11.28 23.45
C PRO A 36 1.38 -11.47 21.94
N LYS A 37 1.04 -12.68 21.49
CA LYS A 37 0.81 -13.00 20.07
C LYS A 37 -0.24 -12.09 19.40
N GLU A 38 -1.28 -11.73 20.15
CA GLU A 38 -2.21 -10.67 19.77
C GLU A 38 -2.32 -9.66 20.92
N VAL A 39 -2.09 -8.38 20.61
CA VAL A 39 -2.34 -7.28 21.55
C VAL A 39 -3.84 -7.00 21.57
N SER A 40 -4.58 -7.94 22.16
CA SER A 40 -6.03 -7.89 22.32
C SER A 40 -6.40 -7.95 23.80
N GLY A 41 -7.65 -7.57 24.12
CA GLY A 41 -8.14 -7.49 25.50
C GLY A 41 -9.10 -6.32 25.68
N THR A 42 -9.38 -5.98 26.94
CA THR A 42 -10.14 -4.76 27.23
C THR A 42 -9.31 -3.52 26.85
N LEU A 43 -9.96 -2.40 26.54
CA LEU A 43 -9.24 -1.15 26.24
C LEU A 43 -8.32 -0.74 27.40
N THR A 44 -8.70 -1.05 28.64
CA THR A 44 -7.88 -0.81 29.83
C THR A 44 -6.61 -1.66 29.87
N ASP A 45 -6.66 -2.90 29.39
CA ASP A 45 -5.46 -3.76 29.33
C ASP A 45 -4.49 -3.27 28.26
N VAL A 46 -5.01 -2.90 27.09
CA VAL A 46 -4.22 -2.33 25.99
C VAL A 46 -3.60 -0.99 26.42
N GLN A 47 -4.36 -0.14 27.09
CA GLN A 47 -3.89 1.13 27.65
C GLN A 47 -2.70 0.94 28.60
N LYS A 48 -2.75 -0.05 29.50
CA LYS A 48 -1.65 -0.37 30.41
C LYS A 48 -0.39 -0.82 29.66
N ARG A 49 -0.53 -1.64 28.62
CA ARG A 49 0.60 -2.14 27.81
C ARG A 49 1.35 -1.02 27.09
N ILE A 50 0.62 -0.04 26.54
CA ILE A 50 1.23 1.13 25.91
C ILE A 50 1.69 2.19 26.92
N ARG A 51 1.51 1.95 28.23
CA ARG A 51 1.92 2.84 29.33
C ARG A 51 1.32 4.24 29.19
N TRP A 52 0.04 4.28 28.82
CA TRP A 52 -0.70 5.52 28.59
C TRP A 52 -1.67 5.81 29.74
N HIS A 53 -1.61 7.02 30.30
CA HIS A 53 -2.39 7.41 31.49
C HIS A 53 -3.84 7.78 31.17
N ARG A 54 -4.18 8.09 29.91
CA ARG A 54 -5.55 8.44 29.52
C ARG A 54 -6.32 7.26 28.91
N PRO A 55 -7.66 7.28 29.00
CA PRO A 55 -8.50 6.35 28.26
C PRO A 55 -8.22 6.38 26.75
N LEU A 56 -8.34 5.22 26.11
CA LEU A 56 -8.29 5.11 24.66
C LEU A 56 -9.61 5.59 24.06
N GLU A 57 -9.53 6.54 23.14
CA GLU A 57 -10.68 7.12 22.46
C GLU A 57 -10.58 6.90 20.95
N GLN A 58 -11.73 6.93 20.27
CA GLN A 58 -11.78 6.86 18.82
C GLN A 58 -11.18 8.15 18.24
N LEU A 59 -10.42 8.03 17.15
CA LEU A 59 -9.78 9.16 16.50
C LEU A 59 -10.82 10.21 16.04
N PRO A 60 -10.75 11.46 16.53
CA PRO A 60 -11.71 12.50 16.18
C PRO A 60 -11.60 12.91 14.72
N THR A 61 -12.73 13.23 14.09
CA THR A 61 -12.77 13.73 12.70
C THR A 61 -12.25 15.16 12.61
N HIS A 62 -12.72 16.02 13.51
CA HIS A 62 -12.33 17.42 13.58
C HIS A 62 -11.28 17.58 14.68
N ILE A 63 -10.13 18.16 14.35
CA ILE A 63 -9.01 18.35 15.27
C ILE A 63 -8.58 19.80 15.17
N THR A 64 -8.83 20.58 16.21
CA THR A 64 -8.68 22.04 16.18
C THR A 64 -7.27 22.54 16.49
N ASP A 65 -6.43 21.70 17.10
CA ASP A 65 -5.11 22.11 17.58
C ASP A 65 -4.12 20.94 17.58
N VAL A 66 -2.84 21.27 17.53
CA VAL A 66 -1.73 20.29 17.47
C VAL A 66 -1.67 19.43 18.74
N LEU A 67 -2.00 19.96 19.91
CA LEU A 67 -1.96 19.21 21.15
C LEU A 67 -3.03 18.11 21.16
N THR A 68 -4.26 18.41 20.73
CA THR A 68 -5.32 17.42 20.52
C THR A 68 -4.91 16.39 19.48
N TYR A 69 -4.26 16.81 18.40
CA TYR A 69 -3.72 15.90 17.40
C TYR A 69 -2.74 14.88 18.00
N HIS A 70 -1.71 15.35 18.72
CA HIS A 70 -0.74 14.47 19.39
C HIS A 70 -1.44 13.52 20.38
N ARG A 71 -2.34 14.05 21.21
CA ARG A 71 -3.10 13.28 22.22
C ARG A 71 -3.92 12.15 21.61
N SER A 72 -4.56 12.38 20.47
CA SER A 72 -5.43 11.39 19.84
C SER A 72 -4.66 10.37 19.00
N PHE A 73 -3.61 10.78 18.28
CA PHE A 73 -2.87 9.88 17.40
C PHE A 73 -1.85 9.01 18.13
N PHE A 74 -1.12 9.57 19.10
CA PHE A 74 -0.01 8.89 19.77
C PHE A 74 -0.38 7.54 20.41
N PRO A 75 -1.45 7.41 21.22
CA PRO A 75 -1.78 6.11 21.82
C PRO A 75 -2.13 5.06 20.77
N LEU A 76 -2.84 5.43 19.69
CA LEU A 76 -3.19 4.50 18.62
C LEU A 76 -1.95 4.07 17.81
N TYR A 77 -1.04 5.01 17.54
CA TYR A 77 0.27 4.74 16.96
C TYR A 77 1.11 3.79 17.82
N MET A 78 1.11 3.97 19.15
CA MET A 78 1.80 3.06 20.07
C MET A 78 1.19 1.66 20.07
N ILE A 79 -0.14 1.53 20.02
CA ILE A 79 -0.81 0.23 19.89
C ILE A 79 -0.33 -0.48 18.63
N GLU A 80 -0.24 0.23 17.51
CA GLU A 80 0.23 -0.32 16.24
C GLU A 80 1.70 -0.75 16.32
N CYS A 81 2.58 0.08 16.91
CA CYS A 81 3.97 -0.28 17.14
C CYS A 81 4.11 -1.56 17.98
N LEU A 82 3.34 -1.70 19.07
CA LEU A 82 3.36 -2.91 19.89
C LEU A 82 2.84 -4.13 19.14
N GLN A 83 1.78 -3.99 18.35
CA GLN A 83 1.27 -5.10 17.54
C GLN A 83 2.27 -5.52 16.47
N MET A 84 2.97 -4.57 15.83
CA MET A 84 4.06 -4.88 14.90
C MET A 84 5.20 -5.65 15.58
N LEU A 85 5.61 -5.22 16.78
CA LEU A 85 6.66 -5.88 17.56
C LEU A 85 6.24 -7.30 17.98
N ALA A 86 5.01 -7.44 18.46
CA ALA A 86 4.41 -8.73 18.80
C ALA A 86 4.38 -9.67 17.60
N SER A 87 3.89 -9.22 16.44
CA SER A 87 3.85 -10.04 15.22
C SER A 87 5.26 -10.50 14.80
N ASN A 88 6.25 -9.61 14.83
CA ASN A 88 7.63 -9.96 14.46
C ASN A 88 8.27 -10.92 15.47
N LYS A 89 8.01 -10.76 16.77
CA LYS A 89 8.48 -11.68 17.82
C LYS A 89 8.13 -13.13 17.51
N TYR A 90 6.92 -13.42 17.05
CA TYR A 90 6.48 -14.80 16.79
C TYR A 90 6.67 -15.28 15.35
N MET A 91 6.76 -14.36 14.37
CA MET A 91 6.81 -14.74 12.94
C MET A 91 8.19 -14.63 12.30
N ASN A 92 8.99 -13.61 12.67
CA ASN A 92 10.18 -13.21 11.91
C ASN A 92 11.40 -12.89 12.79
N MET A 93 11.35 -13.19 14.09
CA MET A 93 12.47 -12.89 15.00
C MET A 93 13.72 -13.63 14.56
N GLY A 94 14.83 -12.90 14.46
CA GLY A 94 16.12 -13.47 14.07
C GLY A 94 16.68 -14.38 15.16
N TYR A 95 17.40 -15.42 14.74
CA TYR A 95 17.98 -16.37 15.68
C TYR A 95 18.99 -15.69 16.63
N PRO A 96 19.00 -16.01 17.94
CA PRO A 96 19.86 -15.34 18.90
C PRO A 96 21.35 -15.59 18.61
N MET A 97 22.15 -14.54 18.75
CA MET A 97 23.60 -14.59 18.61
C MET A 97 24.27 -14.32 19.95
N ARG A 98 25.29 -15.12 20.28
CA ARG A 98 26.10 -14.90 21.47
C ARG A 98 27.01 -13.68 21.29
N VAL A 99 27.07 -12.81 22.29
CA VAL A 99 27.84 -11.56 22.27
C VAL A 99 28.61 -11.31 23.56
N TRP A 100 29.56 -10.39 23.51
CA TRP A 100 30.28 -9.88 24.69
C TRP A 100 30.02 -8.39 24.89
N LYS A 101 29.89 -8.00 26.14
CA LYS A 101 29.78 -6.59 26.55
C LYS A 101 31.14 -5.88 26.41
N GLY A 102 31.14 -4.76 25.70
CA GLY A 102 32.26 -3.83 25.57
C GLY A 102 32.12 -2.61 26.48
N SER A 103 32.54 -1.45 25.98
CA SER A 103 32.36 -0.16 26.67
C SER A 103 30.89 0.25 26.71
N HIS A 104 30.52 1.05 27.71
CA HIS A 104 29.20 1.64 27.80
C HIS A 104 29.27 3.11 28.25
N HIS A 105 28.30 3.92 27.85
CA HIS A 105 28.15 5.31 28.26
C HIS A 105 26.71 5.60 28.65
N ILE A 106 26.49 6.04 29.89
CA ILE A 106 25.15 6.35 30.43
C ILE A 106 24.87 7.84 30.26
N TYR A 107 23.72 8.19 29.68
CA TYR A 107 23.25 9.57 29.54
C TYR A 107 21.73 9.63 29.74
N SER A 108 21.26 10.61 30.52
CA SER A 108 19.83 10.72 30.89
C SER A 108 19.31 9.39 31.50
N CYS A 109 18.31 8.76 30.85
CA CYS A 109 17.77 7.44 31.18
C CYS A 109 18.28 6.29 30.30
N PHE A 110 19.16 6.58 29.34
CA PHE A 110 19.69 5.63 28.38
C PHE A 110 21.13 5.22 28.69
N VAL A 111 21.55 4.12 28.07
CA VAL A 111 22.94 3.70 27.97
C VAL A 111 23.25 3.27 26.55
N ASP A 112 24.34 3.79 25.99
CA ASP A 112 24.94 3.27 24.77
C ASP A 112 25.87 2.12 25.12
N LEU A 113 25.48 0.90 24.74
CA LEU A 113 26.22 -0.32 24.99
C LEU A 113 26.92 -0.79 23.72
N THR A 114 28.25 -0.92 23.76
CA THR A 114 28.99 -1.56 22.67
C THR A 114 29.00 -3.07 22.88
N LEU A 115 28.48 -3.82 21.91
CA LEU A 115 28.49 -5.28 21.88
C LEU A 115 29.53 -5.78 20.87
N HIS A 116 30.23 -6.85 21.22
CA HIS A 116 31.17 -7.54 20.35
C HIS A 116 30.62 -8.91 19.94
N GLY A 117 30.76 -9.26 18.66
CA GLY A 117 30.37 -10.56 18.11
C GLY A 117 31.56 -11.25 17.44
N THR A 118 31.52 -12.58 17.35
CA THR A 118 32.53 -13.37 16.61
C THR A 118 32.33 -13.26 15.10
N THR A 119 31.07 -13.18 14.68
CA THR A 119 30.64 -12.98 13.29
C THR A 119 30.13 -11.55 13.10
N GLY A 120 29.88 -11.17 11.84
CA GLY A 120 29.25 -9.90 11.53
C GLY A 120 27.80 -9.84 12.01
N PHE A 121 27.38 -8.69 12.54
CA PHE A 121 26.00 -8.47 12.95
C PHE A 121 25.10 -8.31 11.72
N PRO A 122 23.96 -9.02 11.61
CA PRO A 122 23.00 -8.89 10.52
C PRO A 122 22.02 -7.72 10.78
N PHE A 123 22.48 -6.69 11.48
CA PHE A 123 21.66 -5.54 11.90
C PHE A 123 22.05 -4.31 11.11
N ILE A 124 21.10 -3.39 10.96
CA ILE A 124 21.30 -2.07 10.35
C ILE A 124 20.90 -1.01 11.39
N PRO A 125 21.53 0.18 11.40
CA PRO A 125 21.05 1.31 12.19
C PRO A 125 19.55 1.55 12.02
N GLY A 126 18.81 1.61 13.13
CA GLY A 126 17.35 1.69 13.12
C GLY A 126 16.63 0.37 13.39
N ASP A 127 17.33 -0.75 13.52
CA ASP A 127 16.76 -2.01 13.97
C ASP A 127 16.51 -2.02 15.48
N LEU A 128 15.45 -2.71 15.90
CA LEU A 128 15.21 -3.09 17.29
C LEU A 128 15.71 -4.51 17.53
N VAL A 129 16.34 -4.71 18.67
CA VAL A 129 16.92 -5.99 19.09
C VAL A 129 16.44 -6.37 20.49
N LEU A 130 16.39 -7.66 20.77
CA LEU A 130 16.25 -8.19 22.12
C LEU A 130 17.64 -8.55 22.63
N LEU A 131 18.07 -7.90 23.71
CA LEU A 131 19.27 -8.25 24.46
C LEU A 131 18.85 -8.99 25.73
N TYR A 132 19.45 -10.15 25.99
CA TYR A 132 19.13 -10.91 27.20
C TYR A 132 20.32 -11.71 27.71
N VAL A 133 20.23 -12.14 28.96
CA VAL A 133 21.18 -13.06 29.59
C VAL A 133 20.51 -14.42 29.75
N GLY A 134 21.14 -15.47 29.22
CA GLY A 134 20.61 -16.84 29.20
C GLY A 134 21.69 -17.89 29.41
N THR A 135 21.29 -19.17 29.43
CA THR A 135 22.22 -20.30 29.57
C THR A 135 22.93 -20.59 28.24
N PRO A 136 24.12 -21.25 28.27
CA PRO A 136 24.79 -21.67 27.04
C PRO A 136 23.90 -22.60 26.21
N GLY A 137 23.81 -22.35 24.89
CA GLY A 137 23.04 -23.19 23.96
C GLY A 137 21.85 -22.51 23.29
N HIS A 138 21.50 -21.27 23.66
CA HIS A 138 20.47 -20.47 22.98
C HIS A 138 20.86 -20.05 21.54
N ASP A 139 22.12 -20.22 21.17
CA ASP A 139 22.67 -20.02 19.82
C ASP A 139 22.65 -21.29 18.96
N LEU A 140 22.26 -22.44 19.51
CA LEU A 140 22.24 -23.72 18.81
C LEU A 140 20.92 -23.96 18.07
N VAL A 141 20.93 -23.75 16.74
CA VAL A 141 19.82 -24.14 15.87
C VAL A 141 19.58 -25.66 15.97
N PRO A 142 18.36 -26.12 16.32
CA PRO A 142 18.04 -27.55 16.43
C PRO A 142 18.31 -28.30 15.11
N GLN A 143 18.84 -29.53 15.18
CA GLN A 143 19.14 -30.34 13.98
C GLN A 143 17.90 -30.69 13.13
N SER A 144 16.70 -30.58 13.71
CA SER A 144 15.40 -30.75 13.02
C SER A 144 15.07 -29.58 12.08
N VAL A 145 15.74 -28.44 12.22
CA VAL A 145 15.63 -27.30 11.31
C VAL A 145 16.74 -27.44 10.27
N THR A 146 16.35 -27.86 9.06
CA THR A 146 17.16 -28.29 7.88
C THR A 146 18.54 -27.66 7.61
N PRO A 147 19.40 -28.31 6.78
CA PRO A 147 20.76 -27.86 6.42
C PRO A 147 20.88 -26.41 5.90
N ALA A 148 19.80 -25.83 5.36
CA ALA A 148 19.75 -24.47 4.83
C ALA A 148 20.16 -23.37 5.82
N VAL A 149 19.98 -23.57 7.14
CA VAL A 149 20.36 -22.58 8.17
C VAL A 149 21.88 -22.52 8.37
N ARG A 150 22.59 -23.63 8.14
CA ARG A 150 24.06 -23.69 8.30
C ARG A 150 24.79 -23.02 7.14
N GLU A 151 24.18 -22.97 5.95
CA GLU A 151 24.75 -22.33 4.77
C GLU A 151 24.52 -20.81 4.73
N THR A 152 23.42 -20.31 5.31
CA THR A 152 23.13 -18.85 5.38
C THR A 152 24.02 -18.08 6.35
N ILE A 153 24.69 -18.78 7.28
CA ILE A 153 25.65 -18.18 8.22
C ILE A 153 27.04 -18.04 7.57
N ARG A 154 27.29 -18.68 6.42
CA ARG A 154 28.53 -18.51 5.66
C ARG A 154 28.45 -17.23 4.82
N ILE A 155 29.40 -16.35 5.12
CA ILE A 155 29.53 -14.97 4.67
C ILE A 155 29.67 -14.90 3.13
N ASP A 156 28.76 -14.16 2.47
CA ASP A 156 29.01 -13.47 1.20
C ASP A 156 28.24 -12.14 1.12
N GLU A 157 28.79 -11.16 0.41
CA GLU A 157 28.52 -9.71 0.51
C GLU A 157 27.31 -9.16 -0.28
N SER A 158 26.31 -9.98 -0.65
CA SER A 158 25.10 -9.49 -1.35
C SER A 158 23.92 -9.25 -0.38
N GLU A 159 23.35 -8.03 -0.42
CA GLU A 159 22.57 -7.44 0.67
C GLU A 159 21.07 -7.76 0.72
N GLU A 160 20.42 -8.42 -0.26
CA GLU A 160 18.98 -8.20 -0.41
C GLU A 160 18.01 -9.36 -0.12
N ASP A 161 18.44 -10.61 0.09
CA ASP A 161 17.50 -11.70 0.44
C ASP A 161 18.11 -12.76 1.37
N ARG A 162 18.06 -12.53 2.69
CA ARG A 162 18.38 -13.56 3.69
C ARG A 162 17.08 -14.17 4.22
N PRO A 163 16.83 -15.49 4.08
CA PRO A 163 15.68 -16.12 4.72
C PRO A 163 15.82 -16.03 6.24
N SER A 164 14.95 -15.26 6.89
CA SER A 164 14.86 -15.21 8.35
C SER A 164 14.28 -16.53 8.84
N VAL A 165 15.09 -17.32 9.53
CA VAL A 165 14.60 -18.52 10.24
C VAL A 165 13.96 -18.03 11.53
N ALA A 166 12.64 -18.13 11.61
CA ALA A 166 11.89 -17.77 12.81
C ALA A 166 12.28 -18.67 13.99
N VAL A 167 12.44 -18.09 15.17
CA VAL A 167 12.76 -18.85 16.38
C VAL A 167 11.53 -19.69 16.81
N PRO A 168 11.65 -21.03 16.90
CA PRO A 168 10.54 -21.92 17.25
C PRO A 168 9.88 -21.58 18.59
N GLU A 169 8.56 -21.75 18.71
CA GLU A 169 7.80 -21.38 19.93
C GLU A 169 8.26 -22.15 21.19
N ASP A 170 8.90 -23.31 21.05
CA ASP A 170 9.48 -24.12 22.13
C ASP A 170 10.89 -23.67 22.55
N HIS A 171 11.46 -22.66 21.90
CA HIS A 171 12.77 -22.13 22.25
C HIS A 171 12.74 -21.46 23.65
N PRO A 172 13.76 -21.67 24.52
CA PRO A 172 13.82 -21.09 25.87
C PRO A 172 13.83 -19.54 25.92
N ILE A 173 13.87 -18.87 24.78
CA ILE A 173 13.82 -17.39 24.69
C ILE A 173 12.45 -16.84 25.07
N TYR A 174 11.40 -17.67 24.97
CA TYR A 174 10.04 -17.28 25.29
C TYR A 174 9.69 -17.48 26.78
N GLU A 175 10.58 -18.09 27.56
CA GLU A 175 10.43 -18.24 29.01
C GLU A 175 10.60 -16.88 29.72
N ASP A 176 9.63 -16.51 30.57
CA ASP A 176 9.61 -15.25 31.32
C ASP A 176 10.58 -15.24 32.52
N THR A 177 11.68 -15.97 32.43
CA THR A 177 12.74 -16.10 33.45
C THR A 177 13.98 -15.28 33.08
N LEU A 178 14.05 -14.79 31.83
CA LEU A 178 15.22 -14.12 31.29
C LEU A 178 15.30 -12.65 31.71
N LYS A 179 16.50 -12.25 32.16
CA LYS A 179 16.85 -10.83 32.31
C LYS A 179 17.05 -10.26 30.91
N HIS A 180 16.14 -9.39 30.48
CA HIS A 180 16.09 -8.91 29.11
C HIS A 180 15.90 -7.39 29.03
N ALA A 181 16.31 -6.82 27.90
CA ALA A 181 16.03 -5.45 27.48
C ALA A 181 15.78 -5.41 25.98
N ILE A 182 14.84 -4.57 25.55
CA ILE A 182 14.75 -4.19 24.14
C ILE A 182 15.77 -3.07 23.92
N GLY A 183 16.51 -3.14 22.83
CA GLY A 183 17.52 -2.16 22.46
C GLY A 183 17.33 -1.63 21.05
N TYR A 184 17.81 -0.42 20.82
CA TYR A 184 17.82 0.25 19.54
C TYR A 184 19.23 0.28 18.96
N VAL A 185 19.40 -0.19 17.72
CA VAL A 185 20.70 -0.26 17.06
C VAL A 185 21.06 1.13 16.51
N GLY A 186 22.06 1.77 17.09
CA GLY A 186 22.54 3.08 16.67
C GLY A 186 23.60 3.02 15.57
N ALA A 187 24.55 2.10 15.68
CA ALA A 187 25.64 1.92 14.72
C ALA A 187 26.10 0.46 14.66
N VAL A 188 26.49 0.00 13.47
CA VAL A 188 27.01 -1.36 13.25
C VAL A 188 28.31 -1.29 12.47
N SER A 189 29.29 -2.07 12.91
CA SER A 189 30.56 -2.33 12.23
C SER A 189 30.81 -3.84 12.18
N ARG A 190 31.87 -4.27 11.49
CA ARG A 190 32.11 -5.70 11.19
C ARG A 190 32.05 -6.63 12.41
N HIS A 191 32.53 -6.21 13.58
CA HIS A 191 32.50 -7.01 14.82
C HIS A 191 31.99 -6.25 16.04
N GLN A 192 31.42 -5.05 15.84
CA GLN A 192 30.90 -4.23 16.95
C GLN A 192 29.53 -3.68 16.59
N CYS A 193 28.61 -3.72 17.54
CA CYS A 193 27.27 -3.14 17.43
C CYS A 193 27.04 -2.21 18.62
N ALA A 194 26.67 -0.96 18.37
CA ALA A 194 26.26 -0.02 19.39
C ALA A 194 24.73 -0.10 19.56
N VAL A 195 24.29 -0.45 20.76
CA VAL A 195 22.88 -0.62 21.12
C VAL A 195 22.53 0.33 22.25
N GLU A 196 21.56 1.19 22.01
CA GLU A 196 20.96 2.07 23.02
C GLU A 196 19.92 1.28 23.82
N LEU A 197 20.01 1.33 25.15
CA LEU A 197 19.10 0.64 26.08
C LEU A 197 18.53 1.63 27.09
N LEU A 198 17.30 1.38 27.54
CA LEU A 198 16.73 2.08 28.68
C LEU A 198 17.20 1.40 29.97
N VAL A 199 17.81 2.16 30.89
CA VAL A 199 18.33 1.65 32.17
C VAL A 199 17.78 2.36 33.39
N ARG A 200 17.08 3.50 33.21
CA ARG A 200 16.42 4.23 34.31
C ARG A 200 14.97 4.53 33.95
N PRO A 201 14.08 4.66 34.95
CA PRO A 201 12.70 5.07 34.69
C PRO A 201 12.64 6.41 33.93
N PRO A 202 11.88 6.49 32.83
CA PRO A 202 11.75 7.70 32.02
C PRO A 202 10.88 8.76 32.70
N SER A 203 10.85 9.97 32.13
CA SER A 203 10.17 11.13 32.72
C SER A 203 8.65 10.97 32.88
N PHE A 204 8.01 10.14 32.05
CA PHE A 204 6.57 9.86 32.10
C PHE A 204 6.21 8.72 33.07
N ALA A 205 7.20 8.03 33.66
CA ALA A 205 6.96 6.92 34.57
C ALA A 205 6.25 7.40 35.84
N ASN A 206 5.12 6.78 36.15
CA ASN A 206 4.36 6.99 37.38
C ASN A 206 3.76 5.65 37.84
N MET A 207 3.09 5.63 39.00
CA MET A 207 2.54 4.39 39.58
C MET A 207 1.43 3.74 38.72
N GLU A 208 0.86 4.46 37.76
CA GLU A 208 -0.16 3.94 36.83
C GLU A 208 0.46 3.37 35.55
N THR A 209 1.58 3.94 35.07
CA THR A 209 2.24 3.58 33.80
C THR A 209 3.46 2.66 33.97
N PHE A 210 4.04 2.60 35.17
CA PHE A 210 5.20 1.78 35.53
C PHE A 210 4.93 1.01 36.82
N ASP A 211 4.83 -0.31 36.68
CA ASP A 211 4.72 -1.22 37.81
C ASP A 211 6.10 -1.64 38.34
N ILE A 212 6.10 -2.29 39.52
CA ILE A 212 7.31 -2.73 40.23
C ILE A 212 8.18 -3.63 39.33
N ARG A 213 7.55 -4.56 38.59
CA ARG A 213 8.24 -5.43 37.64
C ARG A 213 9.03 -4.65 36.58
N SER A 214 8.48 -3.56 36.07
CA SER A 214 9.17 -2.72 35.09
C SER A 214 10.44 -2.08 35.69
N VAL A 215 10.39 -1.65 36.95
CA VAL A 215 11.52 -1.05 37.66
C VAL A 215 12.59 -2.10 37.96
N GLU A 216 12.21 -3.25 38.51
CA GLU A 216 13.11 -4.37 38.80
C GLU A 216 13.88 -4.84 37.55
N ARG A 217 13.20 -4.88 36.39
CA ARG A 217 13.84 -5.22 35.11
C ARG A 217 14.93 -4.22 34.72
N LEU A 218 14.65 -2.92 34.85
CA LEU A 218 15.64 -1.87 34.54
C LEU A 218 16.84 -1.94 35.49
N GLU A 219 16.58 -2.12 36.79
CA GLU A 219 17.63 -2.29 37.80
C GLU A 219 18.49 -3.53 37.53
N ALA A 220 17.88 -4.66 37.18
CA ALA A 220 18.61 -5.89 36.86
C ALA A 220 19.55 -5.71 35.66
N ILE A 221 19.11 -5.05 34.60
CA ILE A 221 19.94 -4.78 33.42
C ILE A 221 21.04 -3.76 33.75
N GLN A 222 20.73 -2.72 34.52
CA GLN A 222 21.73 -1.75 34.95
C GLN A 222 22.84 -2.43 35.77
N GLN A 223 22.49 -3.28 36.74
CA GLN A 223 23.45 -4.05 37.54
C GLN A 223 24.34 -4.95 36.65
N LEU A 224 23.77 -5.59 35.63
CA LEU A 224 24.52 -6.40 34.67
C LEU A 224 25.48 -5.57 33.80
N ILE A 225 25.11 -4.33 33.48
CA ILE A 225 25.95 -3.40 32.71
C ILE A 225 27.10 -2.84 33.56
N ASP A 226 26.86 -2.61 34.86
CA ASP A 226 27.89 -2.09 35.78
C ASP A 226 28.95 -3.15 36.18
N GLN A 227 28.65 -4.45 36.01
CA GLN A 227 29.63 -5.52 36.26
C GLN A 227 30.85 -5.41 35.32
N PRO A 228 32.08 -5.67 35.79
CA PRO A 228 33.26 -5.64 34.92
C PRO A 228 33.13 -6.67 33.79
N PRO A 229 33.61 -6.37 32.56
CA PRO A 229 33.55 -7.33 31.47
C PRO A 229 34.30 -8.61 31.86
N HIS A 230 33.64 -9.76 31.74
CA HIS A 230 34.33 -11.05 31.85
C HIS A 230 35.49 -11.06 30.85
N SER A 231 36.69 -11.40 31.33
CA SER A 231 37.95 -11.37 30.60
C SER A 231 37.83 -11.93 29.18
N ARG A 232 38.33 -11.18 28.17
CA ARG A 232 38.45 -11.64 26.78
C ARG A 232 39.12 -13.03 26.78
N PRO A 233 38.60 -14.03 26.05
CA PRO A 233 39.39 -15.21 25.74
C PRO A 233 40.62 -14.72 24.98
N GLY A 234 41.80 -14.96 25.54
CA GLY A 234 43.06 -14.68 24.85
C GLY A 234 43.10 -15.43 23.52
N THR A 235 43.92 -14.93 22.60
CA THR A 235 44.12 -15.41 21.22
C THR A 235 44.69 -16.84 21.11
N VAL A 236 44.48 -17.70 22.11
CA VAL A 236 45.05 -19.05 22.20
C VAL A 236 43.93 -20.03 22.60
N GLY A 237 43.46 -20.81 21.63
CA GLY A 237 42.67 -22.02 21.85
C GLY A 237 41.16 -21.82 22.01
N PHE A 238 40.41 -22.03 20.93
CA PHE A 238 38.94 -21.94 20.81
C PHE A 238 38.15 -23.07 21.53
N GLU A 239 38.70 -23.77 22.53
CA GLU A 239 38.10 -25.01 23.06
C GLU A 239 37.83 -25.08 24.57
N ARG A 240 37.87 -23.96 25.31
CA ARG A 240 37.34 -23.96 26.69
C ARG A 240 36.26 -22.92 26.87
N ILE A 241 35.06 -23.29 26.42
CA ILE A 241 33.81 -22.67 26.85
C ILE A 241 33.58 -23.14 28.29
N ASP A 242 33.56 -22.22 29.25
CA ASP A 242 33.02 -22.50 30.58
C ASP A 242 31.54 -22.87 30.40
N ASN A 243 31.23 -24.17 30.50
CA ASN A 243 29.91 -24.74 30.28
C ASN A 243 28.93 -24.54 31.46
N SER A 244 29.18 -23.58 32.35
CA SER A 244 28.42 -23.42 33.61
C SER A 244 27.94 -21.98 33.92
N GLY A 245 28.23 -20.99 33.08
CA GLY A 245 27.89 -19.58 33.32
C GLY A 245 26.85 -18.98 32.37
N GLU A 246 26.08 -18.02 32.87
CA GLU A 246 25.20 -17.14 32.08
C GLU A 246 25.98 -16.42 30.96
N ALA A 247 25.38 -16.25 29.77
CA ALA A 247 25.97 -15.56 28.63
C ALA A 247 25.02 -14.51 28.03
N TRP A 248 25.58 -13.48 27.39
CA TRP A 248 24.80 -12.44 26.70
C TRP A 248 24.44 -12.88 25.29
N TYR A 249 23.18 -12.63 24.92
CA TYR A 249 22.62 -12.95 23.62
C TYR A 249 21.88 -11.75 23.04
N VAL A 250 21.95 -11.60 21.72
CA VAL A 250 21.20 -10.57 20.98
C VAL A 250 20.45 -11.18 19.80
N ALA A 251 19.18 -10.83 19.65
CA ALA A 251 18.32 -11.28 18.55
C ALA A 251 17.69 -10.08 17.84
N LYS A 252 17.59 -10.10 16.51
CA LYS A 252 16.87 -9.06 15.75
C LYS A 252 15.37 -9.22 15.95
N LEU A 253 14.69 -8.16 16.36
CA LEU A 253 13.23 -8.12 16.43
C LEU A 253 12.64 -7.65 15.09
N CYS A 254 12.87 -6.39 14.71
CA CYS A 254 12.38 -5.82 13.46
C CYS A 254 13.13 -4.53 13.09
N SER A 255 12.95 -4.04 11.86
CA SER A 255 13.33 -2.67 11.52
C SER A 255 12.31 -1.68 12.07
N PHE A 256 12.76 -0.60 12.70
CA PHE A 256 11.90 0.43 13.31
C PHE A 256 11.97 1.78 12.57
N ALA A 257 12.62 1.82 11.40
CA ALA A 257 12.85 3.04 10.64
C ALA A 257 11.55 3.74 10.21
N THR A 258 10.56 3.00 9.70
CA THR A 258 9.27 3.59 9.26
C THR A 258 8.52 4.21 10.43
N SER A 259 8.35 3.48 11.54
CA SER A 259 7.69 3.99 12.74
C SER A 259 8.41 5.23 13.27
N LEU A 260 9.75 5.23 13.32
CA LEU A 260 10.51 6.39 13.76
C LEU A 260 10.32 7.61 12.85
N ARG A 261 10.20 7.43 11.53
CA ARG A 261 9.92 8.50 10.57
C ARG A 261 8.53 9.11 10.77
N GLU A 262 7.51 8.28 11.01
CA GLU A 262 6.15 8.75 11.32
C GLU A 262 6.13 9.59 12.59
N PHE A 263 6.83 9.14 13.63
CA PHE A 263 6.90 9.88 14.89
C PHE A 263 7.70 11.18 14.77
N ARG A 264 8.78 11.19 13.98
CA ARG A 264 9.51 12.43 13.63
C ARG A 264 8.59 13.45 12.96
N ALA A 265 7.76 12.97 12.03
CA ALA A 265 6.81 13.81 11.32
C ALA A 265 5.68 14.33 12.23
N LEU A 266 5.24 13.51 13.20
CA LEU A 266 4.34 13.96 14.27
C LEU A 266 4.99 15.08 15.10
N CYS A 267 6.24 14.92 15.53
CA CYS A 267 6.96 15.93 16.31
C CYS A 267 7.15 17.25 15.53
N SER A 268 7.24 17.21 14.20
CA SER A 268 7.43 18.40 13.37
C SER A 268 6.11 19.04 12.92
N MET A 269 4.96 18.58 13.42
CA MET A 269 3.63 19.01 12.95
C MET A 269 3.42 20.52 13.07
N SER A 270 3.86 21.13 14.16
CA SER A 270 3.75 22.59 14.38
C SER A 270 4.54 23.43 13.38
N SER A 271 5.52 22.83 12.70
CA SER A 271 6.35 23.50 11.69
C SER A 271 5.87 23.27 10.26
N LEU A 272 4.80 22.49 10.05
CA LEU A 272 4.31 22.16 8.72
C LEU A 272 3.70 23.41 8.05
N PRO A 273 4.06 23.74 6.80
CA PRO A 273 3.49 24.90 6.09
C PRO A 273 1.96 24.88 5.96
N LEU A 274 1.36 23.69 5.99
CA LEU A 274 -0.07 23.47 5.83
C LEU A 274 -0.80 23.11 7.13
N VAL A 275 -0.18 23.30 8.29
CA VAL A 275 -0.74 22.88 9.59
C VAL A 275 -2.13 23.45 9.84
N ASP A 276 -2.35 24.75 9.57
CA ASP A 276 -3.65 25.40 9.79
C ASP A 276 -4.74 24.78 8.90
N LYS A 277 -4.40 24.49 7.64
CA LYS A 277 -5.32 23.82 6.70
C LYS A 277 -5.61 22.38 7.14
N LEU A 278 -4.66 21.68 7.75
CA LEU A 278 -4.86 20.31 8.25
C LEU A 278 -5.79 20.26 9.48
N LEU A 279 -5.85 21.33 10.28
CA LEU A 279 -6.59 21.43 11.53
C LEU A 279 -7.97 22.12 11.39
N GLN A 280 -8.14 23.02 10.42
CA GLN A 280 -9.40 23.72 10.23
C GLN A 280 -10.52 22.84 9.65
N VAL A 281 -11.77 23.19 9.98
CA VAL A 281 -12.95 22.76 9.21
C VAL A 281 -13.03 23.63 7.96
N TYR A 282 -13.42 23.05 6.82
CA TYR A 282 -13.53 23.83 5.59
C TYR A 282 -14.81 24.67 5.64
N GLU A 283 -14.68 25.97 5.93
CA GLU A 283 -15.81 26.88 6.21
C GLU A 283 -16.49 27.43 4.94
N ASP A 284 -15.75 27.56 3.85
CA ASP A 284 -16.28 28.00 2.56
C ASP A 284 -16.53 26.80 1.65
N PRO A 285 -17.72 26.18 1.62
CA PRO A 285 -18.03 25.30 0.51
C PRO A 285 -17.96 26.17 -0.72
N VAL A 286 -16.86 26.08 -1.50
CA VAL A 286 -16.89 26.63 -2.83
C VAL A 286 -18.04 25.91 -3.49
N THR A 287 -19.13 26.65 -3.66
CA THR A 287 -20.17 26.36 -4.62
C THR A 287 -19.46 26.51 -5.95
N VAL A 288 -18.60 25.54 -6.28
CA VAL A 288 -18.24 25.24 -7.66
C VAL A 288 -19.47 24.55 -8.26
N GLN A 289 -20.61 25.24 -8.19
CA GLN A 289 -21.41 25.45 -9.37
C GLN A 289 -20.57 26.37 -10.28
N THR A 290 -19.39 25.92 -10.74
CA THR A 290 -19.06 26.31 -12.11
C THR A 290 -20.19 25.73 -12.91
N GLU A 291 -21.01 26.60 -13.50
CA GLU A 291 -21.78 26.27 -14.68
C GLU A 291 -20.95 25.25 -15.46
N GLU A 292 -21.40 23.99 -15.51
CA GLU A 292 -20.75 23.01 -16.34
C GLU A 292 -20.88 23.58 -17.76
N SER A 293 -19.85 24.26 -18.24
CA SER A 293 -19.83 24.66 -19.63
C SER A 293 -19.85 23.36 -20.40
N ASP A 294 -20.94 23.12 -21.17
CA ASP A 294 -21.05 21.94 -22.03
C ASP A 294 -19.87 21.88 -23.03
N ASP A 295 -19.18 23.00 -23.25
CA ASP A 295 -17.99 23.08 -24.09
C ASP A 295 -16.72 22.66 -23.34
N LYS A 296 -16.26 21.43 -23.64
CA LYS A 296 -15.00 20.85 -23.15
C LYS A 296 -13.76 21.71 -23.50
N HIS A 297 -13.82 22.50 -24.57
CA HIS A 297 -12.69 23.28 -25.10
C HIS A 297 -12.49 24.65 -24.46
N LYS A 298 -13.19 24.93 -23.36
CA LYS A 298 -13.09 26.19 -22.60
C LYS A 298 -12.87 25.95 -21.10
N TYR A 299 -12.63 24.70 -20.69
CA TYR A 299 -12.53 24.35 -19.27
C TYR A 299 -11.32 25.00 -18.59
N LEU A 300 -10.22 25.16 -19.32
CA LEU A 300 -9.00 25.76 -18.80
C LEU A 300 -8.85 27.23 -19.21
N ASP A 301 -9.92 27.87 -19.70
CA ASP A 301 -9.92 29.30 -19.99
C ASP A 301 -9.67 30.13 -18.72
N GLY A 302 -8.75 31.08 -18.81
CA GLY A 302 -8.34 31.93 -17.69
C GLY A 302 -7.44 31.25 -16.66
N ILE A 303 -6.87 30.09 -16.97
CA ILE A 303 -5.75 29.50 -16.23
C ILE A 303 -4.44 29.97 -16.87
N ASP A 304 -3.46 30.28 -16.03
CA ASP A 304 -2.14 30.79 -16.41
C ASP A 304 -1.21 29.67 -16.91
N ILE A 305 -1.57 29.05 -18.04
CA ILE A 305 -0.76 28.04 -18.74
C ILE A 305 -0.60 28.39 -20.23
N PRO A 306 0.51 27.96 -20.88
CA PRO A 306 0.73 28.14 -22.30
C PRO A 306 -0.45 27.63 -23.16
N VAL A 307 -0.85 28.44 -24.15
CA VAL A 307 -2.05 28.16 -24.98
C VAL A 307 -1.97 26.80 -25.69
N LYS A 308 -0.80 26.42 -26.19
CA LYS A 308 -0.62 25.12 -26.87
C LYS A 308 -0.77 23.95 -25.90
N LEU A 309 -0.21 24.08 -24.70
CA LEU A 309 -0.39 23.11 -23.63
C LEU A 309 -1.87 22.98 -23.25
N ARG A 310 -2.58 24.10 -23.09
CA ARG A 310 -4.03 24.11 -22.82
C ARG A 310 -4.80 23.29 -23.86
N LEU A 311 -4.58 23.57 -25.15
CA LEU A 311 -5.27 22.90 -26.26
C LEU A 311 -5.02 21.38 -26.27
N ILE A 312 -3.78 20.94 -26.03
CA ILE A 312 -3.47 19.50 -26.02
C ILE A 312 -4.05 18.80 -24.79
N LEU A 313 -4.10 19.47 -23.63
CA LEU A 313 -4.74 18.95 -22.43
C LEU A 313 -6.26 18.79 -22.67
N GLU A 314 -6.93 19.80 -23.22
CA GLU A 314 -8.36 19.74 -23.52
C GLU A 314 -8.70 18.67 -24.57
N ALA A 315 -7.81 18.42 -25.51
CA ALA A 315 -7.93 17.30 -26.45
C ALA A 315 -7.77 15.93 -25.76
N SER A 316 -6.80 15.81 -24.84
CA SER A 316 -6.37 14.51 -24.28
C SER A 316 -7.17 14.02 -23.08
N TYR A 317 -7.74 14.93 -22.27
CA TYR A 317 -8.36 14.60 -20.97
C TYR A 317 -9.87 14.80 -21.01
N ASN A 318 -10.64 14.08 -20.20
CA ASN A 318 -12.10 14.31 -20.10
C ASN A 318 -12.45 15.51 -19.20
N ALA A 319 -13.70 15.96 -19.21
CA ALA A 319 -14.15 17.13 -18.45
C ALA A 319 -13.88 17.01 -16.93
N ALA A 320 -14.07 15.83 -16.32
CA ALA A 320 -13.82 15.64 -14.89
C ALA A 320 -12.33 15.71 -14.54
N GLN A 321 -11.46 15.19 -15.42
CA GLN A 321 -10.01 15.30 -15.29
C GLN A 321 -9.54 16.75 -15.47
N LEU A 322 -10.07 17.46 -16.48
CA LEU A 322 -9.77 18.88 -16.72
C LEU A 322 -10.22 19.77 -15.56
N ARG A 323 -11.42 19.52 -15.01
CA ARG A 323 -11.91 20.18 -13.79
C ARG A 323 -10.98 19.93 -12.60
N SER A 324 -10.48 18.71 -12.43
CA SER A 324 -9.51 18.38 -11.38
C SER A 324 -8.18 19.12 -11.57
N ILE A 325 -7.71 19.26 -12.82
CA ILE A 325 -6.51 20.04 -13.16
C ILE A 325 -6.74 21.53 -12.83
N ARG A 326 -7.83 22.12 -13.33
CA ARG A 326 -8.23 23.51 -13.07
C ARG A 326 -8.31 23.81 -11.58
N ASN A 327 -9.03 22.99 -10.82
CA ASN A 327 -9.25 23.20 -9.40
C ASN A 327 -7.96 23.05 -8.60
N THR A 328 -7.09 22.11 -8.99
CA THR A 328 -5.75 21.99 -8.39
C THR A 328 -4.89 23.24 -8.60
N LEU A 329 -4.92 23.83 -9.80
CA LEU A 329 -4.11 25.02 -10.11
C LEU A 329 -4.64 26.28 -9.42
N LYS A 330 -5.96 26.37 -9.21
CA LYS A 330 -6.60 27.49 -8.49
C LYS A 330 -6.57 27.33 -6.97
N SER A 331 -6.49 26.11 -6.47
CA SER A 331 -6.51 25.84 -5.04
C SER A 331 -5.18 26.23 -4.40
N ASP A 332 -5.28 26.97 -3.30
CA ASP A 332 -4.16 27.21 -2.40
C ASP A 332 -4.13 26.10 -1.32
N GLY A 333 -3.01 25.41 -1.20
CA GLY A 333 -2.76 24.40 -0.17
C GLY A 333 -3.20 22.98 -0.56
N ILE A 334 -4.42 22.56 -0.18
CA ILE A 334 -4.83 21.14 -0.22
C ILE A 334 -5.88 20.90 -1.32
N THR A 335 -5.67 19.87 -2.14
CA THR A 335 -6.66 19.40 -3.12
C THR A 335 -6.92 17.91 -2.99
N LEU A 336 -8.20 17.50 -2.99
CA LEU A 336 -8.62 16.10 -2.97
C LEU A 336 -9.13 15.67 -4.34
N ILE A 337 -8.59 14.57 -4.88
CA ILE A 337 -9.06 13.96 -6.13
C ILE A 337 -9.49 12.52 -5.83
N GLN A 338 -10.79 12.26 -5.97
CA GLN A 338 -11.33 10.91 -5.87
C GLN A 338 -11.36 10.25 -7.24
N GLY A 339 -10.64 9.14 -7.38
CA GLY A 339 -10.60 8.35 -8.60
C GLY A 339 -11.05 6.91 -8.41
N PRO A 340 -12.34 6.61 -8.65
CA PRO A 340 -12.87 5.25 -8.72
C PRO A 340 -12.07 4.33 -9.67
N PRO A 341 -12.25 3.00 -9.59
CA PRO A 341 -11.57 2.04 -10.47
C PRO A 341 -11.74 2.37 -11.95
N GLY A 342 -10.63 2.37 -12.70
CA GLY A 342 -10.65 2.58 -14.15
C GLY A 342 -10.86 4.02 -14.61
N THR A 343 -10.84 5.02 -13.73
CA THR A 343 -11.11 6.44 -14.08
C THR A 343 -9.89 7.25 -14.53
N GLY A 344 -8.70 6.62 -14.53
CA GLY A 344 -7.46 7.24 -14.97
C GLY A 344 -6.82 8.19 -13.94
N LYS A 345 -6.80 7.81 -12.65
CA LYS A 345 -6.07 8.52 -11.57
C LYS A 345 -4.66 8.91 -12.00
N THR A 346 -3.84 7.91 -12.33
CA THR A 346 -2.44 8.11 -12.74
C THR A 346 -2.35 8.95 -14.01
N THR A 347 -3.25 8.77 -14.97
CA THR A 347 -3.31 9.61 -16.18
C THR A 347 -3.56 11.09 -15.82
N THR A 348 -4.45 11.34 -14.86
CA THR A 348 -4.75 12.68 -14.34
C THR A 348 -3.53 13.29 -13.64
N ILE A 349 -2.78 12.49 -12.86
CA ILE A 349 -1.51 12.90 -12.25
C ILE A 349 -0.50 13.36 -13.32
N ILE A 350 -0.36 12.64 -14.43
CA ILE A 350 0.52 13.05 -15.55
C ILE A 350 0.08 14.41 -16.15
N GLY A 351 -1.23 14.63 -16.28
CA GLY A 351 -1.78 15.90 -16.76
C GLY A 351 -1.53 17.05 -15.78
N LEU A 352 -1.69 16.79 -14.48
CA LEU A 352 -1.38 17.74 -13.40
C LEU A 352 0.09 18.14 -13.41
N ILE A 353 1.02 17.17 -13.53
CA ILE A 353 2.45 17.45 -13.59
C ILE A 353 2.77 18.37 -14.78
N SER A 354 2.21 18.05 -15.96
CA SER A 354 2.40 18.87 -17.16
C SER A 354 1.94 20.31 -16.93
N ALA A 355 0.79 20.50 -16.30
CA ALA A 355 0.26 21.83 -16.03
C ALA A 355 1.04 22.56 -14.93
N ILE A 356 1.43 21.89 -13.84
CA ILE A 356 2.12 22.51 -12.70
C ILE A 356 3.53 23.01 -13.07
N LEU A 357 4.27 22.24 -13.87
CA LEU A 357 5.62 22.59 -14.29
C LEU A 357 5.67 23.76 -15.28
N GLU A 358 4.60 23.98 -16.04
CA GLU A 358 4.49 25.00 -17.09
C GLU A 358 3.53 26.14 -16.73
N HIS A 359 3.03 26.19 -15.48
CA HIS A 359 2.17 27.27 -15.00
C HIS A 359 3.02 28.44 -14.54
N ASP A 360 2.68 29.68 -14.84
CA ASP A 360 3.60 30.82 -14.59
C ASP A 360 3.54 31.30 -13.13
N SER A 361 2.38 31.31 -12.47
CA SER A 361 2.22 31.91 -11.11
C SER A 361 1.15 31.20 -10.26
N PHE A 362 1.40 30.81 -9.01
CA PHE A 362 0.37 30.24 -8.13
C PHE A 362 -0.23 31.27 -7.14
N PRO A 363 -1.48 31.08 -6.68
CA PRO A 363 -2.03 31.91 -5.58
C PRO A 363 -1.20 31.71 -4.30
N GLY A 364 -0.70 32.81 -3.71
CA GLY A 364 0.11 32.78 -2.49
C GLY A 364 1.63 32.84 -2.69
N ASP A 365 2.11 33.01 -3.92
CA ASP A 365 3.52 33.32 -4.19
C ASP A 365 3.90 34.73 -3.67
N ASP A 366 2.92 35.62 -3.46
CA ASP A 366 3.07 37.00 -2.94
C ASP A 366 2.98 37.10 -1.39
N ILE A 367 3.73 36.28 -0.63
CA ILE A 367 3.84 36.50 0.82
C ILE A 367 4.98 37.48 1.09
N ASP A 368 4.60 38.66 1.58
CA ASP A 368 5.42 39.77 2.05
C ASP A 368 6.46 39.28 3.08
N THR A 369 7.71 39.09 2.62
CA THR A 369 8.82 38.56 3.44
C THR A 369 9.36 39.58 4.45
N ASP A 370 8.88 40.82 4.39
CA ASP A 370 9.33 41.93 5.23
C ASP A 370 8.80 41.89 6.67
N LYS A 371 7.95 40.92 7.04
CA LYS A 371 7.38 40.80 8.41
C LYS A 371 7.95 39.68 9.28
N ILE A 372 8.98 38.93 8.83
CA ILE A 372 9.60 37.83 9.60
C ILE A 372 11.01 38.20 10.12
N CYS A 373 11.36 39.49 10.13
CA CYS A 373 12.60 39.97 10.72
C CYS A 373 12.31 40.89 11.90
N ASP A 374 11.84 40.33 13.02
CA ASP A 374 12.02 40.92 14.36
C ASP A 374 11.57 39.93 15.44
N SER A 375 12.42 38.94 15.75
CA SER A 375 12.60 38.42 17.11
C SER A 375 13.72 37.37 17.14
N ASP A 376 14.88 37.79 17.65
CA ASP A 376 15.97 37.03 18.30
C ASP A 376 16.03 35.51 18.08
N MET A 377 16.90 35.06 17.17
CA MET A 377 17.55 33.74 17.20
C MET A 377 18.83 33.75 16.35
N ASP A 378 19.94 34.19 16.96
CA ASP A 378 21.30 33.99 16.46
C ASP A 378 21.79 32.59 16.81
N ASP A 379 21.63 31.66 15.86
CA ASP A 379 22.60 30.62 15.47
C ASP A 379 21.86 29.57 14.62
N TYR A 380 22.30 29.41 13.35
CA TYR A 380 21.88 28.45 12.29
C TYR A 380 21.46 29.05 10.93
N VAL A 381 21.46 30.37 10.74
CA VAL A 381 21.10 31.01 9.46
C VAL A 381 22.33 31.51 8.71
N ALA A 382 23.13 30.60 8.17
CA ALA A 382 24.15 30.93 7.16
C ALA A 382 24.45 29.74 6.25
N ARG A 383 23.43 29.24 5.52
CA ARG A 383 23.58 28.24 4.43
C ARG A 383 22.32 28.04 3.58
N LYS A 384 21.61 29.13 3.23
CA LYS A 384 20.51 29.10 2.26
C LYS A 384 20.91 29.89 1.00
N PRO A 385 21.29 29.23 -0.13
CA PRO A 385 21.56 29.92 -1.39
C PRO A 385 20.29 30.32 -2.17
N TRP A 386 19.11 29.89 -1.73
CA TRP A 386 17.87 29.97 -2.52
C TRP A 386 16.86 30.98 -1.97
N LEU A 387 17.31 31.84 -1.06
CA LEU A 387 16.56 33.01 -0.60
C LEU A 387 17.42 34.25 -0.84
N ILE A 388 17.74 34.51 -2.11
CA ILE A 388 18.21 35.84 -2.49
C ILE A 388 16.96 36.61 -2.90
N SER A 389 16.61 37.58 -2.05
CA SER A 389 15.51 38.52 -2.23
C SER A 389 15.53 39.17 -3.61
N SER A 390 14.34 39.30 -4.19
CA SER A 390 14.02 39.90 -5.49
C SER A 390 14.20 41.42 -5.59
N GLN A 391 15.17 42.05 -4.91
CA GLN A 391 15.26 43.52 -4.87
C GLN A 391 16.61 44.18 -5.22
N TYR A 392 17.59 43.47 -5.76
CA TYR A 392 18.79 44.11 -6.34
C TYR A 392 18.89 43.89 -7.85
N TYR A 393 17.98 44.53 -8.59
CA TYR A 393 18.28 44.93 -9.97
C TYR A 393 18.81 46.36 -9.96
N GLY A 394 20.10 46.49 -10.28
CA GLY A 394 20.69 47.80 -10.54
C GLY A 394 22.14 47.92 -10.07
N GLU A 395 23.02 47.06 -10.57
CA GLU A 395 24.37 47.40 -11.08
C GLU A 395 25.17 46.09 -11.30
N PRO A 396 25.97 45.97 -12.37
CA PRO A 396 26.77 44.77 -12.60
C PRO A 396 27.86 44.68 -11.54
N MET A 397 27.82 43.63 -10.71
CA MET A 397 28.95 43.26 -9.86
C MET A 397 29.99 42.54 -10.71
N ASP A 398 31.12 43.20 -10.96
CA ASP A 398 32.31 42.60 -11.55
C ASP A 398 32.91 41.58 -10.56
N ILE A 399 32.85 40.29 -10.89
CA ILE A 399 33.53 39.22 -10.15
C ILE A 399 34.57 38.60 -11.08
N THR A 400 35.85 38.83 -10.80
CA THR A 400 37.00 38.23 -11.50
C THR A 400 37.27 36.82 -10.98
N PHE A 401 37.33 35.84 -11.88
CA PHE A 401 37.73 34.46 -11.61
C PHE A 401 39.06 34.19 -12.32
N ASP A 402 40.18 34.28 -11.60
CA ASP A 402 41.50 33.89 -12.13
C ASP A 402 41.94 32.55 -11.54
N GLU A 403 41.70 31.53 -12.36
CA GLU A 403 42.48 30.34 -12.70
C GLU A 403 43.26 29.55 -11.61
N LEU A 404 42.81 28.30 -11.49
CA LEU A 404 43.53 27.12 -11.03
C LEU A 404 44.85 26.97 -11.81
N ASN A 405 45.99 27.08 -11.13
CA ASN A 405 47.25 26.51 -11.61
C ASN A 405 47.63 25.29 -10.76
N GLU A 406 47.69 24.16 -11.44
CA GLU A 406 48.48 22.99 -11.04
C GLU A 406 49.94 23.41 -10.90
N THR A 407 50.56 23.14 -9.75
CA THR A 407 52.02 23.07 -9.66
C THR A 407 52.42 21.80 -8.91
N ASP A 408 52.88 20.81 -9.68
CA ASP A 408 53.75 19.73 -9.25
C ASP A 408 55.04 20.29 -8.64
N VAL A 409 55.28 20.16 -7.33
CA VAL A 409 56.62 20.28 -6.73
C VAL A 409 56.78 19.38 -5.49
N HIS A 410 57.56 18.32 -5.67
CA HIS A 410 58.39 17.54 -4.73
C HIS A 410 57.87 17.09 -3.35
N MET A 411 57.72 15.77 -3.23
CA MET A 411 57.78 15.02 -1.96
C MET A 411 59.20 15.04 -1.39
N ASP A 412 59.34 15.52 -0.16
CA ASP A 412 60.27 14.93 0.82
C ASP A 412 59.81 15.26 2.25
N ASP A 413 59.93 14.25 3.13
CA ASP A 413 59.76 14.30 4.59
C ASP A 413 58.41 14.76 5.20
N GLY A 414 57.38 13.91 5.05
CA GLY A 414 56.67 13.33 6.21
C GLY A 414 55.93 14.20 7.24
N VAL A 415 55.66 15.50 7.03
CA VAL A 415 54.83 16.32 7.94
C VAL A 415 53.94 17.30 7.17
N TYR A 416 52.61 17.14 7.24
CA TYR A 416 51.65 18.12 6.73
C TYR A 416 51.58 19.34 7.66
N ARG A 417 52.05 20.51 7.22
CA ARG A 417 51.63 21.82 7.76
C ARG A 417 50.95 22.60 6.65
N TYR A 418 49.65 22.86 6.82
CA TYR A 418 48.88 23.76 5.98
C TYR A 418 49.30 25.20 6.32
N ASP A 419 49.84 25.95 5.37
CA ASP A 419 50.08 27.39 5.53
C ASP A 419 48.84 28.16 5.04
N SER A 420 48.00 28.58 5.96
CA SER A 420 46.71 29.23 5.70
C SER A 420 46.81 30.68 5.24
N TYR A 421 48.01 31.24 5.04
CA TYR A 421 48.21 32.65 4.67
C TYR A 421 48.81 32.88 3.28
N ALA A 422 49.04 31.82 2.48
CA ALA A 422 49.60 31.92 1.14
C ALA A 422 48.73 32.73 0.16
N CYS A 423 47.41 32.82 0.39
CA CYS A 423 46.46 33.59 -0.42
C CYS A 423 46.53 35.12 -0.24
N MET A 424 47.37 35.63 0.67
CA MET A 424 47.45 37.07 0.98
C MET A 424 48.62 37.80 0.31
N LYS A 425 49.31 37.20 -0.67
CA LYS A 425 50.37 37.90 -1.43
C LYS A 425 49.81 38.48 -2.73
N PRO A 426 49.77 39.82 -2.91
CA PRO A 426 49.27 40.42 -4.13
C PRO A 426 50.33 40.35 -5.22
N ASN A 427 49.94 39.99 -6.45
CA ASN A 427 50.78 40.23 -7.62
C ASN A 427 49.97 40.90 -8.74
N GLN A 428 50.61 41.88 -9.35
CA GLN A 428 50.08 42.83 -10.34
C GLN A 428 50.15 42.22 -11.75
N THR A 429 49.03 42.13 -12.47
CA THR A 429 48.93 42.44 -13.91
C THR A 429 47.48 42.28 -14.40
N SER A 430 47.04 43.26 -15.19
CA SER A 430 45.66 43.51 -15.63
C SER A 430 45.43 43.12 -17.10
N SER A 431 44.40 42.32 -17.38
CA SER A 431 43.67 42.38 -18.65
C SER A 431 42.28 41.75 -18.53
N SER A 432 41.23 42.56 -18.52
CA SER A 432 39.82 42.16 -18.42
C SER A 432 39.24 41.82 -19.81
N GLN A 433 38.66 40.64 -19.98
CA GLN A 433 37.73 40.34 -21.07
C GLN A 433 36.33 40.08 -20.50
N THR A 434 35.34 40.82 -20.99
CA THR A 434 33.94 40.74 -20.55
C THR A 434 33.23 39.57 -21.25
N ILE A 435 32.76 38.59 -20.47
CA ILE A 435 31.91 37.50 -20.96
C ILE A 435 30.45 37.85 -20.65
N THR A 436 29.62 38.02 -21.68
CA THR A 436 28.16 38.12 -21.54
C THR A 436 27.57 36.76 -21.20
N VAL A 437 27.04 36.60 -19.99
CA VAL A 437 26.33 35.40 -19.55
C VAL A 437 24.85 35.52 -19.96
N PRO A 438 24.27 34.53 -20.67
CA PRO A 438 22.83 34.48 -20.92
C PRO A 438 22.10 34.32 -19.59
N THR A 439 21.09 35.16 -19.34
CA THR A 439 20.22 35.09 -18.16
C THR A 439 19.65 33.67 -17.99
N MET A 440 20.08 33.00 -16.92
CA MET A 440 19.54 31.72 -16.46
C MET A 440 18.03 31.88 -16.21
N ARG A 441 17.21 30.91 -16.64
CA ARG A 441 15.80 30.84 -16.21
C ARG A 441 15.75 30.82 -14.68
N ASP A 442 15.04 31.76 -14.09
CA ASP A 442 14.69 31.79 -12.68
C ASP A 442 13.97 30.49 -12.26
N SER A 443 14.28 30.01 -11.06
CA SER A 443 14.04 28.67 -10.50
C SER A 443 12.97 27.77 -11.15
N LYS A 444 13.38 26.59 -11.64
CA LYS A 444 12.46 25.51 -12.04
C LYS A 444 11.66 24.99 -10.84
N ARG A 445 10.33 24.95 -10.96
CA ARG A 445 9.43 24.29 -10.00
C ARG A 445 9.75 22.81 -9.89
N ARG A 446 9.64 22.26 -8.68
CA ARG A 446 9.92 20.83 -8.41
C ARG A 446 8.75 20.13 -7.77
N ILE A 447 8.51 18.91 -8.21
CA ILE A 447 7.39 18.09 -7.75
C ILE A 447 7.92 16.86 -7.01
N LEU A 448 7.41 16.66 -5.80
CA LEU A 448 7.55 15.41 -5.06
C LEU A 448 6.31 14.55 -5.29
N ILE A 449 6.51 13.32 -5.74
CA ILE A 449 5.45 12.32 -5.89
C ILE A 449 5.68 11.20 -4.90
N CYS A 450 4.66 10.92 -4.10
CA CYS A 450 4.67 9.82 -3.15
C CYS A 450 3.52 8.84 -3.37
N ALA A 451 3.72 7.60 -2.92
CA ALA A 451 2.66 6.62 -2.79
C ALA A 451 2.96 5.72 -1.56
N PRO A 452 1.96 5.05 -0.97
CA PRO A 452 2.20 4.14 0.15
C PRO A 452 2.98 2.87 -0.25
N SER A 453 2.90 2.43 -1.51
CA SER A 453 3.53 1.18 -1.99
C SER A 453 4.53 1.40 -3.12
N ASN A 454 5.53 0.52 -3.21
CA ASN A 454 6.51 0.52 -4.31
C ASN A 454 5.85 0.30 -5.67
N ALA A 455 4.87 -0.61 -5.76
CA ALA A 455 4.18 -0.89 -7.01
C ALA A 455 3.44 0.33 -7.58
N ALA A 456 2.80 1.13 -6.72
CA ALA A 456 2.08 2.34 -7.13
C ALA A 456 3.03 3.42 -7.64
N ILE A 457 4.13 3.68 -6.94
CA ILE A 457 5.10 4.69 -7.38
C ILE A 457 5.85 4.24 -8.64
N ASP A 458 6.17 2.96 -8.77
CA ASP A 458 6.85 2.40 -9.94
C ASP A 458 5.95 2.49 -11.20
N GLU A 459 4.62 2.35 -11.07
CA GLU A 459 3.67 2.60 -12.16
C GLU A 459 3.71 4.06 -12.63
N ILE A 460 3.81 5.02 -11.70
CA ILE A 460 3.95 6.44 -12.05
C ILE A 460 5.28 6.68 -12.78
N VAL A 461 6.39 6.15 -12.26
CA VAL A 461 7.70 6.30 -12.89
C VAL A 461 7.67 5.70 -14.30
N ARG A 462 7.12 4.48 -14.47
CA ARG A 462 6.97 3.84 -15.78
C ARG A 462 6.20 4.75 -16.75
N ARG A 463 5.10 5.38 -16.34
CA ARG A 463 4.35 6.31 -17.21
C ARG A 463 5.10 7.59 -17.56
N LEU A 464 5.89 8.13 -16.63
CA LEU A 464 6.68 9.33 -16.88
C LEU A 464 7.81 9.07 -17.89
N VAL A 465 8.35 7.85 -17.91
CA VAL A 465 9.58 7.56 -18.67
C VAL A 465 9.38 6.62 -19.86
N ARG A 466 8.18 6.07 -20.06
CA ARG A 466 7.88 5.12 -21.14
C ARG A 466 8.16 5.75 -22.52
N PRO A 467 8.92 5.08 -23.41
CA PRO A 467 9.17 5.58 -24.76
C PRO A 467 7.87 5.76 -25.56
N VAL A 468 7.79 6.83 -26.35
CA VAL A 468 6.72 7.17 -27.33
C VAL A 468 5.35 7.51 -26.73
N THR A 469 4.88 6.74 -25.75
CA THR A 469 3.51 6.87 -25.18
C THR A 469 3.51 7.48 -23.78
N GLY A 470 4.66 7.52 -23.10
CA GLY A 470 4.83 8.13 -21.79
C GLY A 470 5.10 9.63 -21.85
N GLY A 471 5.69 10.14 -20.77
CA GLY A 471 6.11 11.53 -20.65
C GLY A 471 4.99 12.49 -20.25
N ILE A 472 5.37 13.76 -20.17
CA ILE A 472 4.51 14.91 -19.87
C ILE A 472 4.51 15.88 -21.06
N PHE A 473 3.58 16.82 -21.06
CA PHE A 473 3.51 17.85 -22.10
C PHE A 473 4.28 19.11 -21.70
N ASN A 474 5.07 19.68 -22.61
CA ASN A 474 5.74 20.98 -22.42
C ASN A 474 4.83 22.16 -22.80
N ALA A 475 5.33 23.40 -22.66
CA ALA A 475 4.63 24.62 -23.08
C ALA A 475 4.15 24.61 -24.55
N GLN A 476 4.83 23.88 -25.43
CA GLN A 476 4.49 23.74 -26.86
C GLN A 476 3.42 22.67 -27.11
N GLY A 477 3.00 21.92 -26.09
CA GLY A 477 2.06 20.81 -26.19
C GLY A 477 2.71 19.52 -26.71
N GLU A 478 4.04 19.47 -26.77
CA GLU A 478 4.80 18.30 -27.22
C GLU A 478 5.14 17.39 -26.03
N ARG A 479 5.14 16.08 -26.26
CA ARG A 479 5.50 15.11 -25.22
C ARG A 479 7.01 15.03 -25.06
N TYR A 480 7.47 15.06 -23.81
CA TYR A 480 8.86 14.79 -23.45
C TYR A 480 8.95 13.97 -22.16
N ASN A 481 10.10 13.33 -21.95
CA ASN A 481 10.38 12.59 -20.73
C ASN A 481 11.13 13.51 -19.75
N PRO A 482 10.55 13.81 -18.57
CA PRO A 482 11.18 14.71 -17.59
C PRO A 482 12.35 14.03 -16.87
N SER A 483 13.19 14.82 -16.20
CA SER A 483 14.23 14.26 -15.33
C SER A 483 13.60 13.71 -14.06
N VAL A 484 13.45 12.37 -13.98
CA VAL A 484 12.80 11.67 -12.86
C VAL A 484 13.83 10.93 -12.01
N THR A 485 13.81 11.11 -10.69
CA THR A 485 14.64 10.34 -9.74
C THR A 485 13.77 9.53 -8.77
N ARG A 486 14.01 8.22 -8.71
CA ARG A 486 13.32 7.27 -7.82
C ARG A 486 14.14 7.03 -6.55
N ILE A 487 13.55 7.29 -5.38
CA ILE A 487 14.18 7.14 -4.06
C ILE A 487 13.51 6.01 -3.28
N GLY A 488 14.31 5.12 -2.71
CA GLY A 488 13.87 3.99 -1.87
C GLY A 488 14.31 2.63 -2.41
N PRO A 489 14.24 1.57 -1.60
CA PRO A 489 14.61 0.21 -2.01
C PRO A 489 13.47 -0.52 -2.74
N ASN A 490 13.77 -1.70 -3.29
CA ASN A 490 12.82 -2.69 -3.82
C ASN A 490 11.90 -2.16 -4.94
N PHE A 491 12.47 -1.46 -5.92
CA PHE A 491 11.80 -1.11 -7.17
C PHE A 491 12.07 -2.18 -8.24
N HIS A 492 11.21 -2.25 -9.25
CA HIS A 492 11.37 -3.21 -10.35
C HIS A 492 12.65 -2.95 -11.17
N ASP A 493 13.30 -4.01 -11.67
CA ASP A 493 14.63 -3.95 -12.30
C ASP A 493 14.71 -2.98 -13.50
N ASP A 494 13.60 -2.84 -14.25
CA ASP A 494 13.48 -1.91 -15.38
C ASP A 494 13.60 -0.43 -14.98
N LEU A 495 13.39 -0.11 -13.69
CA LEU A 495 13.49 1.24 -13.15
C LEU A 495 14.84 1.55 -12.50
N THR A 496 15.76 0.59 -12.45
CA THR A 496 17.05 0.70 -11.77
C THR A 496 17.86 1.91 -12.22
N MET A 497 17.80 2.26 -13.51
CA MET A 497 18.50 3.43 -14.05
C MET A 497 17.96 4.78 -13.57
N TYR A 498 16.72 4.82 -13.06
CA TYR A 498 16.12 6.02 -12.48
C TYR A 498 16.35 6.13 -10.98
N SER A 499 16.93 5.10 -10.35
CA SER A 499 17.20 5.11 -8.92
C SER A 499 18.25 6.17 -8.56
N LEU A 500 18.11 6.78 -7.38
CA LEU A 500 19.08 7.77 -6.88
C LEU A 500 20.49 7.18 -6.83
N LYS A 501 20.63 5.91 -6.42
CA LYS A 501 21.93 5.22 -6.34
C LYS A 501 22.60 5.16 -7.71
N ASN A 502 21.90 4.67 -8.73
CA ASN A 502 22.46 4.54 -10.07
C ASN A 502 22.76 5.90 -10.71
N LYS A 503 21.91 6.91 -10.50
CA LYS A 503 22.17 8.26 -11.01
C LYS A 503 23.42 8.88 -10.39
N VAL A 504 23.58 8.74 -9.06
CA VAL A 504 24.76 9.22 -8.34
C VAL A 504 26.02 8.48 -8.79
N ASP A 505 25.96 7.16 -8.94
CA ASP A 505 27.08 6.35 -9.42
C ASP A 505 27.47 6.76 -10.85
N ARG A 506 26.50 6.93 -11.75
CA ARG A 506 26.74 7.40 -13.12
C ARG A 506 27.32 8.81 -13.18
N LEU A 507 26.83 9.74 -12.36
CA LEU A 507 27.35 11.10 -12.29
C LEU A 507 28.78 11.11 -11.73
N GLY A 508 29.05 10.28 -10.72
CA GLY A 508 30.38 10.08 -10.15
C GLY A 508 31.37 9.54 -11.17
N GLU A 509 30.99 8.51 -11.93
CA GLU A 509 31.79 7.94 -13.02
C GLU A 509 32.05 8.96 -14.14
N LEU A 510 31.04 9.74 -14.53
CA LEU A 510 31.17 10.77 -15.56
C LEU A 510 32.12 11.91 -15.14
N LYS A 511 32.05 12.38 -13.89
CA LYS A 511 32.86 13.51 -13.41
C LYS A 511 34.27 13.13 -12.96
N TYR A 512 34.42 11.94 -12.36
CA TYR A 512 35.66 11.54 -11.67
C TYR A 512 36.31 10.28 -12.24
N GLY A 513 35.68 9.59 -13.19
CA GLY A 513 36.23 8.38 -13.82
C GLY A 513 36.64 7.32 -12.79
N SER A 514 37.86 6.79 -12.93
CA SER A 514 38.43 5.78 -12.03
C SER A 514 38.63 6.26 -10.58
N PHE A 515 38.69 7.58 -10.35
CA PHE A 515 38.84 8.15 -9.00
C PHE A 515 37.57 8.01 -8.16
N TYR A 516 36.39 7.85 -8.78
CA TYR A 516 35.12 7.73 -8.08
C TYR A 516 35.12 6.58 -7.07
N SER A 517 35.60 5.40 -7.47
CA SER A 517 35.58 4.19 -6.63
C SER A 517 36.37 4.38 -5.32
N ARG A 518 37.48 5.13 -5.36
CA ARG A 518 38.33 5.39 -4.18
C ARG A 518 37.77 6.46 -3.25
N SER A 519 37.01 7.41 -3.78
CA SER A 519 36.52 8.60 -3.05
C SER A 519 35.00 8.62 -2.88
N LYS A 520 34.32 7.50 -3.16
CA LYS A 520 32.86 7.36 -3.18
C LYS A 520 32.21 7.90 -1.91
N GLY A 521 32.75 7.57 -0.73
CA GLY A 521 32.21 8.01 0.56
C GLY A 521 32.20 9.54 0.72
N HIS A 522 33.31 10.22 0.42
CA HIS A 522 33.43 11.67 0.60
C HIS A 522 32.65 12.49 -0.44
N LEU A 523 32.54 11.97 -1.66
CA LEU A 523 31.85 12.65 -2.76
C LEU A 523 30.33 12.42 -2.76
N ARG A 524 29.86 11.37 -2.10
CA ARG A 524 28.46 10.91 -2.13
C ARG A 524 27.46 12.01 -1.81
N HIS A 525 27.65 12.77 -0.73
CA HIS A 525 26.70 13.80 -0.33
C HIS A 525 26.59 14.93 -1.36
N ARG A 526 27.72 15.32 -1.97
CA ARG A 526 27.74 16.35 -3.03
C ARG A 526 27.03 15.84 -4.29
N LEU A 527 27.34 14.61 -4.72
CA LEU A 527 26.74 14.01 -5.91
C LEU A 527 25.24 13.75 -5.74
N ILE A 528 24.78 13.35 -4.54
CA ILE A 528 23.35 13.23 -4.23
C ILE A 528 22.67 14.58 -4.41
N ARG A 529 23.22 15.64 -3.81
CA ARG A 529 22.68 16.99 -3.94
C ARG A 529 22.56 17.42 -5.39
N GLU A 530 23.63 17.29 -6.17
CA GLU A 530 23.63 17.64 -7.60
C GLU A 530 22.60 16.82 -8.39
N THR A 531 22.51 15.51 -8.13
CA THR A 531 21.54 14.63 -8.80
C THR A 531 20.09 15.05 -8.50
N LEU A 532 19.81 15.40 -7.24
CA LEU A 532 18.48 15.87 -6.83
C LEU A 532 18.19 17.26 -7.42
N ASP A 533 19.19 18.14 -7.45
CA ASP A 533 19.10 19.47 -8.04
C ASP A 533 18.88 19.43 -9.57
N GLU A 534 19.32 18.38 -10.27
CA GLU A 534 19.03 18.17 -11.70
C GLU A 534 17.66 17.50 -11.98
N SER A 535 16.94 17.07 -10.94
CA SER A 535 15.67 16.35 -11.08
C SER A 535 14.48 17.31 -11.08
N ASP A 536 13.63 17.25 -12.12
CA ASP A 536 12.37 17.99 -12.18
C ASP A 536 11.31 17.30 -11.29
N ILE A 537 11.35 15.96 -11.23
CA ILE A 537 10.40 15.12 -10.49
C ILE A 537 11.15 14.12 -9.62
N ILE A 538 10.78 14.06 -8.34
CA ILE A 538 11.30 13.05 -7.41
C ILE A 538 10.15 12.14 -6.98
N CYS A 539 10.35 10.84 -7.13
CA CYS A 539 9.38 9.79 -6.84
C CYS A 539 9.87 8.94 -5.66
N SER A 540 9.04 8.75 -4.63
CA SER A 540 9.39 7.91 -3.48
C SER A 540 8.17 7.25 -2.85
N THR A 541 8.36 6.29 -1.96
CA THR A 541 7.27 5.89 -1.06
C THR A 541 7.14 6.89 0.09
N LEU A 542 5.97 6.92 0.76
CA LEU A 542 5.76 7.80 1.92
C LEU A 542 6.80 7.57 3.02
N SER A 543 7.20 6.32 3.29
CA SER A 543 8.27 6.05 4.26
C SER A 543 9.65 6.45 3.71
N ALA A 544 9.98 6.11 2.46
CA ALA A 544 11.31 6.35 1.91
C ALA A 544 11.61 7.84 1.69
N CYS A 545 10.60 8.71 1.54
CA CYS A 545 10.82 10.15 1.44
C CYS A 545 11.36 10.77 2.75
N GLY A 546 11.18 10.10 3.88
CA GLY A 546 11.80 10.48 5.16
C GLY A 546 13.26 10.02 5.31
N SER A 547 13.95 9.66 4.23
CA SER A 547 15.36 9.33 4.27
C SER A 547 16.22 10.57 4.57
N ASN A 548 17.41 10.35 5.14
CA ASN A 548 18.31 11.45 5.49
C ASN A 548 18.75 12.23 4.25
N GLU A 549 18.87 11.55 3.10
CA GLU A 549 19.19 12.17 1.82
C GLU A 549 18.15 13.22 1.46
N LEU A 550 16.86 12.87 1.47
CA LEU A 550 15.81 13.80 1.03
C LEU A 550 15.48 14.86 2.10
N PHE A 551 15.53 14.48 3.38
CA PHE A 551 15.26 15.40 4.48
C PHE A 551 16.28 16.55 4.55
N ALA A 552 17.54 16.28 4.20
CA ALA A 552 18.57 17.33 4.07
C ALA A 552 18.24 18.39 2.99
N HIS A 553 17.34 18.05 2.05
CA HIS A 553 16.84 18.91 0.98
C HIS A 553 15.39 19.35 1.19
N ARG A 554 14.92 19.43 2.45
CA ARG A 554 13.61 20.00 2.78
C ARG A 554 13.46 21.42 2.20
N ASN A 555 12.23 21.79 1.86
CA ASN A 555 11.83 23.02 1.19
C ASN A 555 12.30 23.16 -0.27
N MET A 556 12.81 22.08 -0.87
CA MET A 556 13.14 22.05 -2.31
C MET A 556 11.89 21.86 -3.18
N PHE A 557 10.77 21.40 -2.61
CA PHE A 557 9.56 21.03 -3.35
C PHE A 557 8.44 22.02 -3.15
N ASP A 558 7.85 22.48 -4.25
CA ASP A 558 6.69 23.38 -4.21
C ASP A 558 5.40 22.60 -4.00
N THR A 559 5.29 21.46 -4.69
CA THR A 559 4.07 20.65 -4.73
C THR A 559 4.36 19.18 -4.42
N LEU A 560 3.54 18.64 -3.51
CA LEU A 560 3.46 17.22 -3.17
C LEU A 560 2.24 16.58 -3.83
N ILE A 561 2.43 15.48 -4.56
CA ILE A 561 1.35 14.63 -5.07
C ILE A 561 1.43 13.29 -4.35
N ILE A 562 0.33 12.83 -3.74
CA ILE A 562 0.24 11.51 -3.13
C ILE A 562 -0.78 10.68 -3.91
N ASP A 563 -0.32 9.65 -4.62
CA ASP A 563 -1.20 8.65 -5.24
C ASP A 563 -1.56 7.55 -4.22
N GLU A 564 -2.73 6.96 -4.40
CA GLU A 564 -3.33 6.00 -3.47
C GLU A 564 -3.34 6.51 -2.00
N ALA A 565 -3.56 7.82 -1.82
CA ALA A 565 -3.53 8.51 -0.52
C ALA A 565 -4.51 7.94 0.52
N THR A 566 -5.55 7.24 0.07
CA THR A 566 -6.54 6.59 0.94
C THR A 566 -6.05 5.29 1.58
N GLN A 567 -4.93 4.74 1.10
CA GLN A 567 -4.28 3.52 1.61
C GLN A 567 -3.13 3.81 2.59
N ALA A 568 -2.92 5.07 2.97
CA ALA A 568 -1.91 5.47 3.94
C ALA A 568 -2.58 5.90 5.26
N VAL A 569 -1.98 5.52 6.39
CA VAL A 569 -2.36 6.13 7.67
C VAL A 569 -1.93 7.60 7.66
N GLU A 570 -2.64 8.44 8.41
CA GLU A 570 -2.42 9.88 8.39
C GLU A 570 -0.98 10.26 8.78
N LEU A 571 -0.38 9.57 9.76
CA LEU A 571 1.00 9.82 10.19
C LEU A 571 2.03 9.53 9.09
N SER A 572 1.81 8.52 8.22
CA SER A 572 2.71 8.29 7.09
C SER A 572 2.66 9.42 6.08
N THR A 573 1.50 10.08 5.94
CA THR A 573 1.35 11.25 5.05
C THR A 573 2.11 12.47 5.59
N LEU A 574 2.19 12.62 6.91
CA LEU A 574 2.96 13.69 7.55
C LEU A 574 4.45 13.63 7.19
N ILE A 575 5.01 12.44 6.95
CA ILE A 575 6.43 12.30 6.56
C ILE A 575 6.73 13.14 5.32
N ALA A 576 5.90 13.00 4.27
CA ALA A 576 6.09 13.75 3.04
C ALA A 576 5.79 15.26 3.22
N LEU A 577 4.77 15.61 4.02
CA LEU A 577 4.47 17.00 4.34
C LEU A 577 5.62 17.70 5.09
N SER A 578 6.36 16.95 5.93
CA SER A 578 7.51 17.47 6.68
C SER A 578 8.69 17.93 5.81
N LEU A 579 8.67 17.60 4.51
CA LEU A 579 9.64 18.09 3.53
C LEU A 579 9.35 19.54 3.09
N GLY A 580 8.32 20.19 3.63
CA GLY A 580 8.10 21.63 3.49
C GLY A 580 7.33 22.06 2.24
N CYS A 581 6.55 21.14 1.65
CA CYS A 581 5.72 21.47 0.49
C CYS A 581 4.60 22.44 0.88
N LYS A 582 4.41 23.50 0.09
CA LYS A 582 3.33 24.49 0.31
C LYS A 582 2.01 24.07 -0.32
N ARG A 583 2.02 23.08 -1.22
CA ARG A 583 0.82 22.50 -1.83
C ARG A 583 0.84 20.98 -1.73
N VAL A 584 -0.32 20.39 -1.48
CA VAL A 584 -0.52 18.93 -1.49
C VAL A 584 -1.76 18.53 -2.28
N ILE A 585 -1.60 17.52 -3.13
CA ILE A 585 -2.66 16.93 -3.95
C ILE A 585 -2.79 15.46 -3.52
N LEU A 586 -3.89 15.14 -2.86
CA LEU A 586 -4.19 13.79 -2.40
C LEU A 586 -5.09 13.10 -3.43
N VAL A 587 -4.57 12.06 -4.07
CA VAL A 587 -5.29 11.28 -5.08
C VAL A 587 -5.56 9.88 -4.52
N GLY A 588 -6.81 9.44 -4.53
CA GLY A 588 -7.18 8.15 -3.96
C GLY A 588 -8.63 7.77 -4.16
N ASP A 589 -9.08 6.71 -3.49
CA ASP A 589 -10.47 6.28 -3.53
C ASP A 589 -10.95 5.81 -2.13
N PRO A 590 -11.74 6.62 -1.42
CA PRO A 590 -12.21 6.31 -0.07
C PRO A 590 -13.23 5.17 -0.04
N CYS A 591 -13.74 4.74 -1.19
CA CYS A 591 -14.63 3.58 -1.33
C CYS A 591 -13.87 2.25 -1.50
N GLN A 592 -12.55 2.27 -1.66
CA GLN A 592 -11.69 1.08 -1.66
C GLN A 592 -11.03 0.87 -0.29
N LEU A 593 -10.14 -0.13 -0.18
CA LEU A 593 -9.51 -0.54 1.08
C LEU A 593 -8.82 0.63 1.81
N SER A 594 -8.94 0.63 3.14
CA SER A 594 -8.24 1.55 4.05
C SER A 594 -6.73 1.31 4.04
N ALA A 595 -6.00 2.10 4.83
CA ALA A 595 -4.65 1.75 5.20
C ALA A 595 -4.59 0.39 5.93
N THR A 596 -3.58 -0.40 5.61
CA THR A 596 -3.32 -1.67 6.31
C THR A 596 -2.73 -1.37 7.69
N VAL A 597 -3.44 -1.79 8.73
CA VAL A 597 -3.06 -1.62 10.15
C VAL A 597 -3.05 -3.01 10.79
N CYS A 598 -1.97 -3.35 11.49
CA CYS A 598 -1.79 -4.65 12.13
C CYS A 598 -2.77 -4.84 13.31
N SER A 599 -3.03 -3.79 14.10
CA SER A 599 -3.90 -3.88 15.27
C SER A 599 -5.38 -3.66 14.95
N ASN A 600 -6.18 -4.70 15.18
CA ASN A 600 -7.65 -4.61 15.12
C ASN A 600 -8.23 -3.62 16.15
N VAL A 601 -7.55 -3.42 17.28
CA VAL A 601 -7.95 -2.42 18.29
C VAL A 601 -7.72 -1.01 17.74
N ALA A 602 -6.60 -0.75 17.07
CA ALA A 602 -6.36 0.54 16.44
C ALA A 602 -7.35 0.81 15.30
N VAL A 603 -7.69 -0.21 14.50
CA VAL A 603 -8.73 -0.13 13.45
C VAL A 603 -10.11 0.20 14.05
N SER A 604 -10.50 -0.43 15.16
CA SER A 604 -11.80 -0.13 15.80
C SER A 604 -11.88 1.31 16.30
N LEU A 605 -10.74 1.89 16.68
CA LEU A 605 -10.57 3.29 17.08
C LEU A 605 -10.27 4.24 15.90
N LYS A 606 -10.43 3.79 14.65
CA LYS A 606 -10.28 4.56 13.39
C LYS A 606 -8.87 5.05 13.06
N TYR A 607 -7.83 4.34 13.51
CA TYR A 607 -6.45 4.62 13.10
C TYR A 607 -6.20 4.32 11.61
N ASP A 608 -7.01 3.45 10.99
CA ASP A 608 -6.95 3.12 9.55
C ASP A 608 -7.52 4.22 8.64
N ARG A 609 -8.10 5.29 9.21
CA ARG A 609 -8.62 6.44 8.46
C ARG A 609 -7.46 7.28 7.94
N SER A 610 -7.42 7.44 6.62
CA SER A 610 -6.43 8.29 5.93
C SER A 610 -6.72 9.78 6.09
N LEU A 611 -5.68 10.61 5.87
CA LEU A 611 -5.81 12.06 5.80
C LEU A 611 -6.88 12.50 4.80
N PHE A 612 -6.90 11.85 3.62
CA PHE A 612 -7.88 12.10 2.57
C PHE A 612 -9.31 11.97 3.12
N GLN A 613 -9.60 10.87 3.81
CA GLN A 613 -10.93 10.60 4.35
C GLN A 613 -11.30 11.60 5.45
N ARG A 614 -10.36 11.93 6.36
CA ARG A 614 -10.60 12.91 7.41
C ARG A 614 -10.91 14.29 6.82
N LEU A 615 -10.11 14.78 5.87
CA LEU A 615 -10.34 16.07 5.22
C LEU A 615 -11.65 16.11 4.43
N GLN A 616 -11.99 15.03 3.71
CA GLN A 616 -13.30 14.89 3.07
C GLN A 616 -14.44 15.03 4.09
N MET A 617 -14.32 14.40 5.26
CA MET A 617 -15.30 14.54 6.35
C MET A 617 -15.31 15.93 7.00
N CYS A 618 -14.19 16.67 6.94
CA CYS A 618 -14.10 18.08 7.34
C CYS A 618 -14.69 19.06 6.31
N GLY A 619 -15.28 18.56 5.21
CA GLY A 619 -15.96 19.39 4.21
C GLY A 619 -15.09 19.82 3.03
N TYR A 620 -13.84 19.37 2.93
CA TYR A 620 -12.98 19.71 1.80
C TYR A 620 -13.58 19.23 0.47
N PRO A 621 -13.53 20.05 -0.59
CA PRO A 621 -14.11 19.70 -1.88
C PRO A 621 -13.35 18.53 -2.53
N VAL A 622 -14.10 17.55 -2.99
CA VAL A 622 -13.55 16.34 -3.63
C VAL A 622 -13.80 16.40 -5.13
N ASN A 623 -12.72 16.41 -5.91
CA ASN A 623 -12.80 16.32 -7.37
C ASN A 623 -13.01 14.86 -7.79
N LEU A 624 -14.26 14.49 -8.12
CA LEU A 624 -14.58 13.14 -8.57
C LEU A 624 -14.26 12.95 -10.06
N LEU A 625 -13.39 11.97 -10.36
CA LEU A 625 -13.21 11.43 -11.70
C LEU A 625 -14.36 10.47 -12.00
N ASN A 626 -15.27 10.85 -12.89
CA ASN A 626 -16.58 10.20 -13.01
C ASN A 626 -16.77 9.35 -14.27
N ILE A 627 -15.72 9.11 -15.07
CA ILE A 627 -15.78 8.27 -16.28
C ILE A 627 -14.79 7.12 -16.14
N GLN A 628 -15.28 5.87 -16.21
CA GLN A 628 -14.48 4.65 -16.16
C GLN A 628 -14.23 4.05 -17.56
N TYR A 629 -13.03 3.54 -17.80
CA TYR A 629 -12.56 3.03 -19.10
C TYR A 629 -12.21 1.52 -19.09
N ARG A 630 -12.48 0.84 -17.97
CA ARG A 630 -11.99 -0.50 -17.65
C ARG A 630 -13.07 -1.56 -17.82
N MET A 631 -14.08 -1.51 -16.96
CA MET A 631 -15.07 -2.56 -16.70
C MET A 631 -16.16 -2.58 -17.76
N ASP A 632 -16.62 -3.76 -18.17
CA ASP A 632 -17.87 -3.93 -18.93
C ASP A 632 -19.06 -3.24 -18.20
N PRO A 633 -20.01 -2.61 -18.93
CA PRO A 633 -21.15 -1.91 -18.33
C PRO A 633 -22.00 -2.78 -17.39
N SER A 634 -22.03 -4.09 -17.61
CA SER A 634 -22.75 -5.05 -16.74
C SER A 634 -22.05 -5.21 -15.39
N ILE A 635 -20.72 -5.05 -15.36
CA ILE A 635 -19.88 -5.12 -14.15
C ILE A 635 -19.90 -3.77 -13.42
N SER A 636 -19.71 -2.66 -14.14
CA SER A 636 -19.61 -1.31 -13.54
C SER A 636 -20.92 -0.78 -12.96
N ARG A 637 -22.07 -1.34 -13.40
CA ARG A 637 -23.41 -0.90 -13.00
C ARG A 637 -23.62 -0.94 -11.49
N PHE A 638 -23.35 -2.09 -10.85
CA PHE A 638 -23.54 -2.23 -9.41
C PHE A 638 -22.57 -1.33 -8.61
N PRO A 639 -21.25 -1.31 -8.89
CA PRO A 639 -20.36 -0.40 -8.20
C PRO A 639 -20.76 1.06 -8.32
N SER A 640 -21.14 1.51 -9.52
CA SER A 640 -21.61 2.89 -9.76
C SER A 640 -22.82 3.22 -8.89
N MET A 641 -23.86 2.39 -8.94
CA MET A 641 -25.06 2.57 -8.14
C MET A 641 -24.77 2.55 -6.63
N TYR A 642 -24.02 1.55 -6.17
CA TYR A 642 -23.89 1.23 -4.75
C TYR A 642 -22.82 2.05 -4.01
N PHE A 643 -21.63 2.23 -4.61
CA PHE A 643 -20.51 2.92 -3.96
C PHE A 643 -20.38 4.38 -4.39
N TYR A 644 -20.82 4.72 -5.60
CA TYR A 644 -20.61 6.04 -6.20
C TYR A 644 -21.91 6.77 -6.54
N ARG A 645 -23.06 6.34 -5.99
CA ARG A 645 -24.36 7.01 -6.12
C ARG A 645 -24.73 7.34 -7.58
N ASN A 646 -24.48 6.40 -8.50
CA ASN A 646 -24.65 6.53 -9.94
C ASN A 646 -23.86 7.67 -10.62
N GLN A 647 -22.88 8.27 -9.94
CA GLN A 647 -22.04 9.32 -10.53
C GLN A 647 -20.99 8.74 -11.48
N LEU A 648 -20.62 7.45 -11.34
CA LEU A 648 -19.64 6.79 -12.20
C LEU A 648 -20.28 6.33 -13.52
N LYS A 649 -19.78 6.87 -14.64
CA LYS A 649 -20.25 6.63 -16.01
C LYS A 649 -19.24 5.78 -16.78
N ASP A 650 -19.72 5.02 -17.76
CA ASP A 650 -18.84 4.24 -18.65
C ASP A 650 -18.42 5.07 -19.86
N ALA A 651 -17.16 4.95 -20.27
CA ALA A 651 -16.67 5.57 -21.49
C ALA A 651 -17.23 4.87 -22.75
N PRO A 652 -17.42 5.60 -23.88
CA PRO A 652 -17.98 5.03 -25.12
C PRO A 652 -17.22 3.79 -25.64
N ASN A 653 -15.90 3.79 -25.50
CA ASN A 653 -15.04 2.69 -25.94
C ASN A 653 -15.27 1.37 -25.21
N VAL A 654 -15.85 1.38 -24.01
CA VAL A 654 -16.19 0.16 -23.27
C VAL A 654 -17.36 -0.57 -23.97
N TYR A 655 -18.36 0.18 -24.45
CA TYR A 655 -19.51 -0.39 -25.17
C TYR A 655 -19.09 -1.03 -26.51
N HIS A 656 -18.11 -0.45 -27.21
CA HIS A 656 -17.59 -1.00 -28.46
C HIS A 656 -16.85 -2.35 -28.30
N ARG A 657 -16.47 -2.75 -27.08
CA ARG A 657 -15.87 -4.06 -26.79
C ARG A 657 -16.91 -5.20 -26.73
N GLN A 658 -18.21 -4.89 -26.79
CA GLN A 658 -19.30 -5.87 -26.79
C GLN A 658 -19.56 -6.41 -28.21
N ARG A 659 -18.56 -7.09 -28.79
CA ARG A 659 -18.78 -7.91 -30.01
C ARG A 659 -19.62 -9.15 -29.66
N GLU A 660 -20.43 -9.62 -30.60
CA GLU A 660 -21.12 -10.90 -30.52
C GLU A 660 -20.08 -12.02 -30.31
N ASP A 661 -19.97 -12.52 -29.08
CA ASP A 661 -19.01 -13.55 -28.71
C ASP A 661 -19.54 -14.55 -27.69
N TRP A 662 -18.67 -15.43 -27.22
CA TRP A 662 -19.01 -16.50 -26.28
C TRP A 662 -19.66 -16.01 -24.98
N ARG A 663 -19.53 -14.72 -24.65
CA ARG A 663 -20.17 -14.09 -23.48
C ARG A 663 -21.69 -13.96 -23.62
N GLU A 664 -22.27 -14.24 -24.79
CA GLU A 664 -23.72 -14.38 -24.94
C GLU A 664 -24.25 -15.66 -24.29
N PHE A 665 -23.40 -16.68 -24.11
CA PHE A 665 -23.79 -17.92 -23.47
C PHE A 665 -24.19 -17.66 -22.01
N PRO A 666 -25.34 -18.14 -21.50
CA PRO A 666 -25.88 -17.70 -20.20
C PRO A 666 -24.94 -17.87 -19.00
N LEU A 667 -24.17 -18.97 -18.97
CA LEU A 667 -23.18 -19.18 -17.91
C LEU A 667 -21.98 -18.23 -18.02
N LEU A 668 -21.68 -17.72 -19.20
CA LEU A 668 -20.45 -16.98 -19.47
C LEU A 668 -20.68 -15.47 -19.71
N ARG A 669 -21.85 -14.96 -19.31
CA ARG A 669 -22.18 -13.53 -19.37
C ARG A 669 -21.12 -12.67 -18.68
N PRO A 670 -20.99 -11.37 -19.04
CA PRO A 670 -20.00 -10.47 -18.43
C PRO A 670 -20.07 -10.40 -16.90
N ALA A 671 -21.24 -10.62 -16.31
CA ALA A 671 -21.40 -10.67 -14.86
C ALA A 671 -22.40 -11.78 -14.47
N VAL A 672 -21.94 -12.78 -13.71
CA VAL A 672 -22.78 -13.89 -13.23
C VAL A 672 -22.50 -14.20 -11.75
N PHE A 673 -23.58 -14.38 -10.98
CA PHE A 673 -23.52 -14.86 -9.60
C PHE A 673 -23.92 -16.35 -9.55
N TYR A 674 -22.96 -17.21 -9.26
CA TYR A 674 -23.13 -18.64 -9.03
C TYR A 674 -23.46 -18.92 -7.56
N ALA A 675 -24.75 -19.12 -7.31
CA ALA A 675 -25.28 -19.41 -5.99
C ALA A 675 -25.22 -20.92 -5.70
N ILE A 676 -24.46 -21.34 -4.68
CA ILE A 676 -24.27 -22.75 -4.29
C ILE A 676 -24.54 -22.98 -2.80
N ASP A 677 -25.30 -24.03 -2.45
CA ASP A 677 -25.68 -24.35 -1.06
C ASP A 677 -24.59 -25.20 -0.34
N SER A 678 -23.38 -24.66 -0.22
CA SER A 678 -22.20 -25.37 0.31
C SER A 678 -21.93 -25.09 1.80
N LEU A 679 -21.10 -25.90 2.44
CA LEU A 679 -20.67 -25.73 3.84
C LEU A 679 -19.20 -25.31 3.92
N GLN A 680 -18.93 -24.27 4.70
CA GLN A 680 -17.57 -23.82 5.02
C GLN A 680 -16.91 -24.77 6.03
N ALA A 681 -15.60 -24.93 5.91
CA ALA A 681 -14.73 -25.51 6.92
C ALA A 681 -13.85 -24.40 7.54
N LYS A 682 -13.40 -24.61 8.78
CA LYS A 682 -12.44 -23.74 9.46
C LYS A 682 -11.10 -24.46 9.56
N ASN A 683 -10.06 -23.85 9.00
CA ASN A 683 -8.66 -24.18 9.29
C ASN A 683 -8.19 -23.31 10.48
N GLU A 684 -7.07 -23.64 11.14
CA GLU A 684 -6.57 -23.07 12.41
C GLU A 684 -6.98 -21.59 12.67
N THR A 685 -6.79 -20.70 11.69
CA THR A 685 -7.10 -19.27 11.79
C THR A 685 -8.00 -18.70 10.68
N SER A 686 -8.40 -19.49 9.66
CA SER A 686 -9.12 -18.98 8.47
C SER A 686 -10.18 -19.95 7.95
N TYR A 687 -11.05 -19.47 7.06
CA TYR A 687 -12.16 -20.24 6.49
C TYR A 687 -11.85 -20.69 5.05
N MET A 688 -12.43 -21.83 4.68
CA MET A 688 -12.34 -22.40 3.33
C MET A 688 -13.61 -23.14 2.96
N ASN A 689 -13.84 -23.35 1.67
CA ASN A 689 -15.02 -24.02 1.13
C ASN A 689 -14.64 -24.85 -0.10
N GLU A 690 -14.54 -26.16 0.09
CA GLU A 690 -14.14 -27.13 -0.93
C GLU A 690 -15.13 -27.18 -2.10
N THR A 691 -16.42 -27.02 -1.82
CA THR A 691 -17.45 -27.08 -2.87
C THR A 691 -17.41 -25.84 -3.77
N GLU A 692 -17.12 -24.67 -3.20
CA GLU A 692 -16.85 -23.48 -4.00
C GLU A 692 -15.58 -23.62 -4.83
N ALA A 693 -14.48 -24.12 -4.24
CA ALA A 693 -13.23 -24.35 -4.97
C ALA A 693 -13.42 -25.32 -6.14
N GLU A 694 -14.24 -26.35 -5.94
CA GLU A 694 -14.63 -27.30 -6.96
C GLU A 694 -15.42 -26.66 -8.11
N LEU A 695 -16.39 -25.79 -7.78
CA LEU A 695 -17.16 -25.04 -8.78
C LEU A 695 -16.27 -24.07 -9.57
N VAL A 696 -15.33 -23.39 -8.89
CA VAL A 696 -14.34 -22.53 -9.54
C VAL A 696 -13.54 -23.31 -10.58
N CYS A 697 -13.09 -24.52 -10.26
CA CYS A 697 -12.38 -25.34 -11.23
C CYS A 697 -13.23 -25.73 -12.44
N GLN A 698 -14.52 -26.05 -12.25
CA GLN A 698 -15.42 -26.35 -13.38
C GLN A 698 -15.69 -25.10 -14.24
N LEU A 699 -15.74 -23.92 -13.63
CA LEU A 699 -15.87 -22.67 -14.35
C LEU A 699 -14.61 -22.35 -15.16
N LEU A 700 -13.42 -22.56 -14.57
CA LEU A 700 -12.15 -22.47 -15.27
C LEU A 700 -12.10 -23.41 -16.47
N GLU A 701 -12.63 -24.63 -16.37
CA GLU A 701 -12.72 -25.55 -17.53
C GLU A 701 -13.49 -24.95 -18.69
N LEU A 702 -14.69 -24.41 -18.44
CA LEU A 702 -15.50 -23.79 -19.49
C LEU A 702 -14.79 -22.59 -20.12
N ILE A 703 -14.15 -21.76 -19.30
CA ILE A 703 -13.39 -20.59 -19.76
C ILE A 703 -12.22 -21.06 -20.63
N LEU A 704 -11.43 -22.04 -20.17
CA LEU A 704 -10.28 -22.56 -20.92
C LEU A 704 -10.69 -23.17 -22.26
N GLU A 705 -11.79 -23.93 -22.31
CA GLU A 705 -12.33 -24.48 -23.57
C GLU A 705 -12.63 -23.37 -24.58
N VAL A 706 -13.30 -22.31 -24.13
CA VAL A 706 -13.66 -21.18 -24.97
C VAL A 706 -12.43 -20.39 -25.43
N LEU A 707 -11.50 -20.09 -24.50
CA LEU A 707 -10.28 -19.35 -24.81
C LEU A 707 -9.36 -20.14 -25.75
N SER A 708 -9.31 -21.47 -25.62
CA SER A 708 -8.50 -22.33 -26.50
C SER A 708 -8.90 -22.26 -27.97
N ALA A 709 -10.15 -21.86 -28.25
CA ALA A 709 -10.67 -21.67 -29.59
C ALA A 709 -10.51 -20.23 -30.10
N GLU A 710 -9.93 -19.31 -29.32
CA GLU A 710 -9.58 -17.96 -29.79
C GLU A 710 -8.33 -18.02 -30.70
N PRO A 711 -8.34 -17.39 -31.89
CA PRO A 711 -7.16 -17.34 -32.75
C PRO A 711 -5.95 -16.71 -32.05
N GLY A 712 -4.83 -17.43 -32.04
CA GLY A 712 -3.58 -16.95 -31.42
C GLY A 712 -3.51 -17.10 -29.90
N PHE A 713 -4.46 -17.80 -29.27
CA PHE A 713 -4.41 -18.10 -27.85
C PHE A 713 -3.15 -18.91 -27.48
N GLN A 714 -2.45 -18.44 -26.45
CA GLN A 714 -1.32 -19.15 -25.84
C GLN A 714 -1.58 -19.31 -24.36
N LEU A 715 -1.23 -20.47 -23.81
CA LEU A 715 -1.45 -20.76 -22.39
C LEU A 715 -0.68 -19.81 -21.46
N SER A 716 0.48 -19.32 -21.89
CA SER A 716 1.28 -18.30 -21.18
C SER A 716 0.58 -16.95 -21.05
N SER A 717 -0.38 -16.63 -21.91
CA SER A 717 -1.15 -15.38 -21.82
C SER A 717 -2.13 -15.35 -20.65
N LEU A 718 -2.43 -16.51 -20.05
CA LEU A 718 -3.41 -16.64 -18.96
C LEU A 718 -3.04 -15.83 -17.73
N GLU A 719 -1.75 -15.64 -17.46
CA GLU A 719 -1.25 -14.87 -16.33
C GLU A 719 -1.84 -13.47 -16.37
N GLN A 720 -1.89 -12.81 -17.53
CA GLN A 720 -2.43 -11.47 -17.69
C GLN A 720 -3.95 -11.42 -17.87
N ARG A 721 -4.61 -12.57 -18.08
CA ARG A 721 -6.04 -12.64 -18.45
C ARG A 721 -6.95 -13.10 -17.33
N ILE A 722 -6.52 -14.02 -16.45
CA ILE A 722 -7.41 -14.65 -15.45
C ILE A 722 -6.85 -14.47 -14.03
N ALA A 723 -7.73 -14.10 -13.10
CA ALA A 723 -7.47 -14.23 -11.67
C ALA A 723 -8.62 -14.92 -10.93
N VAL A 724 -8.27 -15.66 -9.88
CA VAL A 724 -9.19 -16.15 -8.86
C VAL A 724 -8.88 -15.43 -7.55
N ILE A 725 -9.85 -14.71 -7.02
CA ILE A 725 -9.69 -13.95 -5.78
C ILE A 725 -10.66 -14.43 -4.71
N THR A 726 -10.27 -14.27 -3.45
CA THR A 726 -11.11 -14.60 -2.28
C THR A 726 -10.72 -13.72 -1.09
N THR A 727 -11.60 -13.59 -0.10
CA THR A 727 -11.27 -12.83 1.11
C THR A 727 -10.41 -13.62 2.11
N TYR A 728 -10.13 -14.91 1.85
CA TYR A 728 -9.54 -15.82 2.85
C TYR A 728 -8.23 -16.45 2.43
N SER A 729 -7.20 -16.33 3.26
CA SER A 729 -5.90 -16.97 3.04
C SER A 729 -6.00 -18.50 2.95
N ALA A 730 -6.77 -19.15 3.84
CA ALA A 730 -6.99 -20.60 3.74
C ALA A 730 -7.70 -21.01 2.44
N GLN A 731 -8.63 -20.20 1.94
CA GLN A 731 -9.25 -20.45 0.64
C GLN A 731 -8.26 -20.24 -0.52
N VAL A 732 -7.34 -19.27 -0.43
CA VAL A 732 -6.27 -19.10 -1.44
C VAL A 732 -5.44 -20.37 -1.56
N VAL A 733 -5.02 -20.94 -0.43
CA VAL A 733 -4.24 -22.20 -0.40
C VAL A 733 -5.06 -23.35 -1.01
N LEU A 734 -6.29 -23.55 -0.54
CA LEU A 734 -7.18 -24.60 -1.03
C LEU A 734 -7.46 -24.48 -2.54
N LEU A 735 -7.66 -23.26 -3.04
CA LEU A 735 -7.88 -22.99 -4.46
C LEU A 735 -6.64 -23.35 -5.27
N LYS A 736 -5.44 -22.95 -4.83
CA LYS A 736 -4.19 -23.29 -5.53
C LYS A 736 -3.99 -24.80 -5.63
N GLU A 737 -4.20 -25.52 -4.54
CA GLU A 737 -4.09 -26.99 -4.50
C GLU A 737 -5.15 -27.67 -5.37
N THR A 738 -6.40 -27.22 -5.27
CA THR A 738 -7.53 -27.80 -6.02
C THR A 738 -7.41 -27.54 -7.52
N ILE A 739 -6.94 -26.36 -7.92
CA ILE A 739 -6.66 -26.00 -9.31
C ILE A 739 -5.50 -26.83 -9.84
N ALA A 740 -4.37 -26.92 -9.12
CA ALA A 740 -3.23 -27.73 -9.54
C ALA A 740 -3.59 -29.21 -9.75
N ARG A 741 -4.46 -29.75 -8.88
CA ARG A 741 -4.94 -31.14 -8.98
C ARG A 741 -5.89 -31.36 -10.17
N ARG A 742 -6.81 -30.44 -10.44
CA ARG A 742 -7.79 -30.58 -11.53
C ARG A 742 -7.26 -30.17 -12.89
N HIS A 743 -6.37 -29.18 -12.91
CA HIS A 743 -5.79 -28.57 -14.10
C HIS A 743 -4.27 -28.60 -14.04
N PRO A 744 -3.63 -29.79 -14.13
CA PRO A 744 -2.17 -29.90 -14.10
C PRO A 744 -1.47 -29.05 -15.17
N GLN A 745 -2.15 -28.79 -16.30
CA GLN A 745 -1.67 -27.92 -17.37
C GLN A 745 -1.48 -26.45 -16.95
N LEU A 746 -2.10 -26.02 -15.84
CA LEU A 746 -1.94 -24.66 -15.30
C LEU A 746 -0.78 -24.55 -14.30
N VAL A 747 -0.11 -25.66 -13.95
CA VAL A 747 1.01 -25.65 -13.01
C VAL A 747 2.28 -25.21 -13.72
N VAL A 748 2.97 -24.22 -13.17
CA VAL A 748 4.27 -23.78 -13.68
C VAL A 748 5.33 -24.77 -13.24
N GLN A 749 5.97 -25.44 -14.19
CA GLN A 749 7.13 -26.29 -13.92
C GLN A 749 8.34 -25.41 -13.64
N SER A 750 8.67 -25.19 -12.38
CA SER A 750 9.87 -24.48 -11.98
C SER A 750 11.11 -25.28 -12.41
N LEU A 751 11.98 -24.67 -13.24
CA LEU A 751 13.34 -25.17 -13.53
C LEU A 751 14.36 -24.71 -12.47
N GLU A 752 13.93 -23.86 -11.53
CA GLU A 752 14.73 -23.48 -10.37
C GLU A 752 14.92 -24.72 -9.51
N LYS A 753 16.18 -25.15 -9.36
CA LYS A 753 16.56 -26.12 -8.35
C LYS A 753 15.96 -25.65 -7.04
N ASP A 754 15.21 -26.52 -6.37
CA ASP A 754 14.85 -26.33 -4.96
C ASP A 754 16.13 -25.97 -4.19
N ASP A 755 16.32 -24.68 -3.89
CA ASP A 755 17.40 -24.17 -3.06
C ASP A 755 17.16 -24.63 -1.62
N GLY A 756 17.30 -25.93 -1.35
CA GLY A 756 17.34 -26.52 -0.02
C GLY A 756 16.17 -26.18 0.93
N LYS A 757 15.06 -25.64 0.43
CA LYS A 757 13.91 -25.19 1.23
C LYS A 757 12.93 -26.35 1.46
N VAL A 758 12.40 -26.43 2.68
CA VAL A 758 11.69 -27.60 3.21
C VAL A 758 10.44 -27.95 2.37
N PRO A 759 10.24 -29.23 1.97
CA PRO A 759 9.03 -29.68 1.29
C PRO A 759 7.82 -29.61 2.24
N GLY A 760 6.77 -28.89 1.84
CA GLY A 760 5.47 -28.87 2.55
C GLY A 760 4.88 -27.48 2.85
N GLN A 761 5.58 -26.38 2.57
CA GLN A 761 5.08 -25.03 2.91
C GLN A 761 4.70 -24.13 1.71
N HIS A 762 4.93 -24.55 0.47
CA HIS A 762 4.63 -23.71 -0.69
C HIS A 762 3.48 -24.28 -1.51
N ALA A 763 2.38 -23.51 -1.59
CA ALA A 763 1.30 -23.78 -2.51
C ALA A 763 1.83 -23.75 -3.97
N PRO A 764 1.30 -24.59 -4.87
CA PRO A 764 1.80 -24.70 -6.24
C PRO A 764 1.72 -23.35 -6.98
N LYS A 765 2.75 -23.04 -7.77
CA LYS A 765 2.75 -21.87 -8.66
C LYS A 765 1.90 -22.17 -9.88
N LEU A 766 0.96 -21.28 -10.18
CA LEU A 766 0.00 -21.44 -11.27
C LEU A 766 0.26 -20.38 -12.35
N LEU A 767 -0.12 -20.70 -13.59
CA LEU A 767 -0.15 -19.76 -14.72
C LEU A 767 -1.23 -18.69 -14.60
N ILE A 768 -2.15 -18.83 -13.63
CA ILE A 768 -3.19 -17.85 -13.31
C ILE A 768 -2.96 -17.30 -11.91
N ASP A 769 -3.36 -16.04 -11.70
CA ASP A 769 -3.22 -15.43 -10.37
C ASP A 769 -4.29 -15.96 -9.42
N VAL A 770 -3.86 -16.47 -8.26
CA VAL A 770 -4.75 -16.86 -7.16
C VAL A 770 -4.30 -16.14 -5.90
N SER A 771 -5.10 -15.19 -5.43
CA SER A 771 -4.72 -14.28 -4.34
C SER A 771 -5.89 -13.88 -3.45
N SER A 772 -5.57 -13.25 -2.31
CA SER A 772 -6.59 -12.58 -1.50
C SER A 772 -7.03 -11.27 -2.16
N VAL A 773 -8.21 -10.75 -1.81
CA VAL A 773 -8.68 -9.43 -2.28
C VAL A 773 -7.67 -8.33 -1.93
N ASP A 774 -7.15 -8.35 -0.71
CA ASP A 774 -6.19 -7.37 -0.21
C ASP A 774 -4.87 -7.45 -1.00
N GLY A 775 -4.37 -8.66 -1.25
CA GLY A 775 -3.17 -8.89 -2.08
C GLY A 775 -3.38 -8.65 -3.57
N PHE A 776 -4.63 -8.49 -4.03
CA PHE A 776 -4.98 -8.19 -5.42
C PHE A 776 -5.31 -6.71 -5.67
N GLN A 777 -5.09 -5.86 -4.67
CA GLN A 777 -5.29 -4.43 -4.78
C GLN A 777 -4.35 -3.80 -5.82
N GLY A 778 -4.85 -2.82 -6.59
CA GLY A 778 -4.09 -2.19 -7.67
C GLY A 778 -3.98 -3.01 -8.96
N MET A 779 -4.22 -4.33 -8.92
CA MET A 779 -4.21 -5.20 -10.10
C MET A 779 -5.57 -5.25 -10.82
N GLU A 780 -5.56 -5.75 -12.05
CA GLU A 780 -6.75 -5.99 -12.89
C GLU A 780 -6.51 -7.18 -13.81
N LYS A 781 -7.58 -7.86 -14.24
CA LYS A 781 -7.53 -8.94 -15.25
C LYS A 781 -8.76 -8.89 -16.15
N GLU A 782 -8.68 -9.51 -17.31
CA GLU A 782 -9.83 -9.65 -18.21
C GLU A 782 -10.98 -10.40 -17.54
N ILE A 783 -10.67 -11.53 -16.89
CA ILE A 783 -11.63 -12.42 -16.23
C ILE A 783 -11.25 -12.56 -14.76
N VAL A 784 -12.21 -12.33 -13.86
CA VAL A 784 -12.01 -12.54 -12.42
C VAL A 784 -13.10 -13.46 -11.88
N ILE A 785 -12.67 -14.48 -11.15
CA ILE A 785 -13.56 -15.36 -10.37
C ILE A 785 -13.41 -15.00 -8.88
N PHE A 786 -14.48 -14.58 -8.24
CA PHE A 786 -14.49 -14.22 -6.82
C PHE A 786 -15.19 -15.30 -5.98
N SER A 787 -14.47 -16.00 -5.12
CA SER A 787 -15.01 -16.98 -4.16
C SER A 787 -15.27 -16.34 -2.79
N ALA A 788 -16.54 -16.37 -2.35
CA ALA A 788 -17.03 -15.71 -1.14
C ALA A 788 -16.90 -16.55 0.16
N VAL A 789 -16.82 -17.88 0.03
CA VAL A 789 -16.51 -18.88 1.07
C VAL A 789 -17.55 -19.09 2.17
N ARG A 790 -18.03 -18.04 2.84
CA ARG A 790 -18.75 -18.18 4.12
C ARG A 790 -20.22 -18.56 3.94
N THR A 791 -20.64 -19.59 4.68
CA THR A 791 -21.94 -20.25 4.51
C THR A 791 -22.73 -20.60 5.79
N SER A 792 -22.20 -20.58 7.03
CA SER A 792 -23.00 -20.91 8.26
C SER A 792 -22.24 -20.56 9.56
N TYR A 793 -22.74 -20.53 10.81
CA TYR A 793 -24.03 -20.39 11.53
C TYR A 793 -23.66 -20.46 13.03
N VAL A 794 -24.18 -19.58 13.90
CA VAL A 794 -24.07 -19.66 15.38
C VAL A 794 -25.48 -20.04 15.89
N ASP A 795 -25.57 -20.93 16.88
CA ASP A 795 -26.79 -21.47 17.51
C ASP A 795 -27.50 -22.66 16.86
N GLY A 796 -26.84 -23.83 16.92
CA GLY A 796 -27.37 -25.10 17.49
C GLY A 796 -28.77 -25.64 17.15
N ARG A 797 -29.53 -25.03 16.22
CA ARG A 797 -30.90 -25.44 15.85
C ARG A 797 -30.93 -26.02 14.45
N SER A 798 -31.75 -27.06 14.32
CA SER A 798 -31.87 -27.94 13.15
C SER A 798 -32.10 -27.18 11.83
N VAL A 799 -31.29 -27.51 10.82
CA VAL A 799 -31.37 -27.00 9.45
C VAL A 799 -32.70 -27.41 8.82
N THR A 800 -33.44 -26.45 8.26
CA THR A 800 -34.61 -26.75 7.43
C THR A 800 -34.18 -27.55 6.19
N LYS A 801 -34.71 -28.77 6.01
CA LYS A 801 -34.46 -29.70 4.89
C LYS A 801 -34.90 -29.22 3.48
N LYS A 802 -35.18 -27.92 3.28
CA LYS A 802 -35.67 -27.40 1.99
C LYS A 802 -34.52 -27.02 1.08
N SER A 803 -34.57 -27.47 -0.19
CA SER A 803 -33.53 -27.18 -1.19
C SER A 803 -33.56 -25.69 -1.62
N LEU A 804 -32.43 -25.19 -2.13
CA LEU A 804 -32.25 -23.79 -2.57
C LEU A 804 -33.40 -23.25 -3.44
N GLN A 805 -33.89 -24.07 -4.38
CA GLN A 805 -35.02 -23.74 -5.27
C GLN A 805 -36.34 -23.58 -4.53
N GLN A 806 -36.59 -24.38 -3.50
CA GLN A 806 -37.83 -24.32 -2.71
C GLN A 806 -37.89 -23.08 -1.81
N VAL A 807 -36.76 -22.39 -1.66
CA VAL A 807 -36.58 -21.21 -0.81
C VAL A 807 -36.35 -19.94 -1.65
N THR A 808 -36.08 -20.08 -2.95
CA THR A 808 -35.95 -18.94 -3.88
C THR A 808 -37.34 -18.43 -4.25
N PRO A 809 -37.69 -17.16 -4.00
CA PRO A 809 -38.95 -16.59 -4.44
C PRO A 809 -39.14 -16.67 -5.96
N SER A 810 -40.37 -16.87 -6.43
CA SER A 810 -40.69 -17.00 -7.86
C SER A 810 -40.45 -15.72 -8.69
N ASN A 811 -40.22 -14.58 -8.03
CA ASN A 811 -39.90 -13.30 -8.66
C ASN A 811 -38.38 -13.05 -8.83
N VAL A 812 -37.51 -13.98 -8.43
CA VAL A 812 -36.07 -13.89 -8.69
C VAL A 812 -35.80 -14.35 -10.12
N LEU A 813 -35.18 -13.49 -10.92
CA LEU A 813 -34.77 -13.84 -12.29
C LEU A 813 -33.49 -14.67 -12.21
N THR A 814 -33.57 -15.95 -12.59
CA THR A 814 -32.44 -16.87 -12.64
C THR A 814 -32.19 -17.33 -14.07
N ILE A 815 -30.94 -17.67 -14.38
CA ILE A 815 -30.54 -18.27 -15.65
C ILE A 815 -31.29 -19.59 -15.89
N ASP A 816 -31.57 -20.37 -14.83
CA ASP A 816 -32.39 -21.59 -14.91
C ASP A 816 -33.86 -21.33 -15.28
N GLY A 817 -34.37 -20.15 -14.91
CA GLY A 817 -35.74 -19.71 -15.12
C GLY A 817 -35.92 -18.85 -16.37
N GLU A 818 -34.84 -18.61 -17.13
CA GLU A 818 -34.89 -17.84 -18.36
C GLU A 818 -35.75 -18.57 -19.40
N PRO A 819 -36.86 -17.99 -19.86
CA PRO A 819 -37.76 -18.67 -20.77
C PRO A 819 -37.13 -18.77 -22.17
N HIS A 820 -37.13 -19.98 -22.74
CA HIS A 820 -36.72 -20.20 -24.14
C HIS A 820 -37.76 -19.69 -25.16
N ASP A 821 -38.99 -19.46 -24.71
CA ASP A 821 -40.06 -18.84 -25.48
C ASP A 821 -39.77 -17.33 -25.69
N PRO A 822 -39.70 -16.81 -26.92
CA PRO A 822 -39.30 -15.44 -27.20
C PRO A 822 -40.26 -14.37 -26.72
N GLU A 823 -41.56 -14.64 -26.62
CA GLU A 823 -42.51 -13.67 -26.06
C GLU A 823 -42.25 -13.50 -24.55
N LYS A 824 -42.05 -14.61 -23.85
CA LYS A 824 -41.66 -14.61 -22.43
C LYS A 824 -40.24 -14.08 -22.23
N ALA A 825 -39.31 -14.34 -23.14
CA ALA A 825 -37.95 -13.78 -23.09
C ALA A 825 -37.94 -12.27 -23.31
N ALA A 826 -38.77 -11.76 -24.24
CA ALA A 826 -38.95 -10.32 -24.43
C ALA A 826 -39.59 -9.66 -23.21
N LYS A 827 -40.55 -10.33 -22.56
CA LYS A 827 -41.12 -9.86 -21.28
C LYS A 827 -40.08 -9.84 -20.16
N PHE A 828 -39.24 -10.88 -20.07
CA PHE A 828 -38.13 -10.95 -19.13
C PHE A 828 -37.14 -9.80 -19.36
N ALA A 829 -36.72 -9.57 -20.61
CA ALA A 829 -35.83 -8.48 -20.98
C ALA A 829 -36.42 -7.10 -20.63
N ARG A 830 -37.72 -6.87 -20.84
CA ARG A 830 -38.39 -5.63 -20.43
C ARG A 830 -38.31 -5.37 -18.92
N VAL A 831 -38.50 -6.40 -18.09
CA VAL A 831 -38.39 -6.25 -16.62
C VAL A 831 -36.98 -5.84 -16.21
N VAL A 832 -35.96 -6.42 -16.85
CA VAL A 832 -34.56 -6.06 -16.62
C VAL A 832 -34.30 -4.62 -17.06
N ASP A 833 -34.77 -4.23 -18.25
CA ASP A 833 -34.62 -2.87 -18.79
C ASP A 833 -35.30 -1.82 -17.90
N ASP A 834 -36.49 -2.11 -17.39
CA ASP A 834 -37.22 -1.19 -16.50
C ASP A 834 -36.50 -1.01 -15.17
N TYR A 835 -35.94 -2.08 -14.60
CA TYR A 835 -35.06 -1.97 -13.42
C TYR A 835 -33.82 -1.13 -13.72
N LEU A 836 -33.11 -1.41 -14.82
CA LEU A 836 -31.91 -0.66 -15.21
C LEU A 836 -32.21 0.81 -15.49
N LYS A 837 -33.38 1.14 -16.05
CA LYS A 837 -33.86 2.53 -16.18
C LYS A 837 -34.07 3.19 -14.82
N GLY A 838 -34.75 2.52 -13.89
CA GLY A 838 -34.94 3.03 -12.52
C GLY A 838 -33.62 3.22 -11.74
N VAL A 839 -32.62 2.36 -12.00
CA VAL A 839 -31.27 2.57 -11.46
C VAL A 839 -30.59 3.78 -12.09
N ARG A 840 -30.74 3.99 -13.42
CA ARG A 840 -30.16 5.15 -14.14
C ARG A 840 -30.79 6.47 -13.73
N SER A 841 -32.10 6.52 -13.50
CA SER A 841 -32.81 7.73 -13.07
C SER A 841 -32.54 8.10 -11.60
N GLY A 842 -32.00 7.17 -10.81
CA GLY A 842 -31.78 7.36 -9.38
C GLY A 842 -33.02 7.08 -8.51
N ASP A 843 -34.15 6.70 -9.11
CA ASP A 843 -35.40 6.39 -8.39
C ASP A 843 -35.26 5.16 -7.48
N MET A 844 -34.32 4.27 -7.82
CA MET A 844 -33.95 3.07 -7.05
C MET A 844 -32.71 3.29 -6.17
N ALA A 845 -32.38 4.54 -5.80
CA ALA A 845 -31.27 4.82 -4.91
C ALA A 845 -31.47 4.09 -3.58
N ALA A 846 -30.59 3.13 -3.29
CA ALA A 846 -30.58 2.47 -2.01
C ALA A 846 -30.26 3.53 -0.94
N ASP A 847 -31.14 3.65 0.06
CA ASP A 847 -30.93 4.46 1.26
C ASP A 847 -29.85 3.75 2.11
N ILE A 848 -28.58 3.95 1.73
CA ILE A 848 -27.44 3.29 2.39
C ILE A 848 -27.08 4.13 3.61
N ARG A 849 -27.64 3.77 4.77
CA ARG A 849 -27.07 4.18 6.05
C ARG A 849 -25.74 3.46 6.23
N ASP A 850 -24.70 4.17 6.66
CA ASP A 850 -23.40 3.59 7.02
C ASP A 850 -23.57 2.68 8.26
N VAL A 851 -24.01 1.44 8.05
CA VAL A 851 -24.01 0.42 9.09
C VAL A 851 -22.57 -0.04 9.24
N VAL A 852 -21.95 0.32 10.37
CA VAL A 852 -20.63 -0.17 10.78
C VAL A 852 -20.80 -1.60 11.28
N ASP A 853 -20.80 -2.57 10.36
CA ASP A 853 -20.76 -3.98 10.74
C ASP A 853 -19.29 -4.46 10.71
N VAL A 854 -18.77 -4.85 11.89
CA VAL A 854 -17.34 -5.08 12.15
C VAL A 854 -16.87 -6.46 11.61
N SER A 855 -17.74 -7.20 10.93
CA SER A 855 -17.39 -8.50 10.36
C SER A 855 -16.47 -8.35 9.13
N PHE A 856 -15.34 -9.07 9.12
CA PHE A 856 -14.32 -9.00 8.07
C PHE A 856 -14.84 -9.25 6.62
N ILE A 857 -15.91 -10.06 6.46
CA ILE A 857 -16.56 -10.39 5.16
C ILE A 857 -17.55 -9.32 4.71
N ALA A 858 -18.06 -8.62 5.71
CA ALA A 858 -19.00 -7.54 5.58
C ALA A 858 -18.30 -6.24 5.15
N ASP A 859 -16.98 -6.26 4.99
CA ASP A 859 -16.24 -5.10 4.58
C ASP A 859 -16.69 -4.63 3.18
N ARG A 860 -17.48 -3.55 3.21
CA ARG A 860 -17.97 -2.80 2.06
C ARG A 860 -16.87 -2.51 1.04
N ARG A 861 -15.68 -2.17 1.52
CA ARG A 861 -14.52 -1.77 0.70
C ARG A 861 -13.91 -2.98 0.00
N ARG A 862 -13.78 -4.12 0.67
CA ARG A 862 -13.32 -5.38 0.05
C ARG A 862 -14.23 -5.84 -1.07
N ILE A 863 -15.55 -5.76 -0.89
CA ILE A 863 -16.51 -6.09 -1.95
C ILE A 863 -16.28 -5.19 -3.16
N ASN A 864 -16.14 -3.87 -2.96
CA ASN A 864 -15.87 -2.92 -4.03
C ASN A 864 -14.56 -3.24 -4.75
N VAL A 865 -13.47 -3.52 -4.02
CA VAL A 865 -12.19 -3.91 -4.63
C VAL A 865 -12.38 -5.17 -5.46
N ALA A 866 -12.94 -6.24 -4.88
CA ALA A 866 -13.08 -7.55 -5.53
C ALA A 866 -13.85 -7.47 -6.85
N ILE A 867 -15.02 -6.83 -6.87
CA ILE A 867 -15.88 -6.78 -8.07
C ILE A 867 -15.37 -5.80 -9.14
N THR A 868 -14.44 -4.92 -8.80
CA THR A 868 -13.87 -3.91 -9.74
C THR A 868 -12.51 -4.31 -10.30
N ARG A 869 -12.04 -5.54 -10.03
CA ARG A 869 -10.80 -6.10 -10.62
C ARG A 869 -11.01 -6.65 -12.03
N ALA A 870 -12.24 -7.00 -12.39
CA ALA A 870 -12.61 -7.57 -13.68
C ALA A 870 -12.76 -6.50 -14.76
N CYS A 871 -12.15 -6.71 -15.92
CA CYS A 871 -12.35 -5.84 -17.08
C CYS A 871 -13.50 -6.33 -17.99
N ARG A 872 -13.57 -7.63 -18.28
CA ARG A 872 -14.55 -8.22 -19.24
C ARG A 872 -15.57 -9.15 -18.60
N ASN A 873 -15.12 -10.05 -17.71
CA ASN A 873 -16.00 -11.02 -17.06
C ASN A 873 -15.76 -11.09 -15.55
N LEU A 874 -16.84 -10.98 -14.78
CA LEU A 874 -16.85 -11.16 -13.34
C LEU A 874 -17.78 -12.32 -12.97
N PHE A 875 -17.20 -13.36 -12.38
CA PHE A 875 -17.94 -14.51 -11.89
C PHE A 875 -17.84 -14.57 -10.36
N ILE A 876 -18.97 -14.49 -9.67
CA ILE A 876 -19.02 -14.55 -8.21
C ILE A 876 -19.54 -15.92 -7.80
N VAL A 877 -18.83 -16.61 -6.92
CA VAL A 877 -19.20 -17.92 -6.37
C VAL A 877 -19.49 -17.76 -4.87
N GLY A 878 -20.68 -18.13 -4.41
CA GLY A 878 -21.04 -18.04 -2.98
C GLY A 878 -22.42 -18.58 -2.63
N MET A 879 -22.76 -18.62 -1.33
CA MET A 879 -24.03 -19.20 -0.84
C MET A 879 -25.24 -18.26 -0.90
N TYR A 880 -26.42 -18.85 -1.09
CA TYR A 880 -27.74 -18.19 -1.09
C TYR A 880 -28.74 -18.77 -0.09
N SER A 881 -29.64 -17.92 0.47
CA SER A 881 -31.02 -18.27 0.86
C SER A 881 -31.85 -17.08 1.35
N LEU A 882 -33.01 -16.85 0.75
CA LEU A 882 -34.01 -15.90 1.25
C LEU A 882 -34.96 -16.50 2.29
N ARG A 883 -35.11 -15.84 3.44
CA ARG A 883 -36.41 -15.72 4.10
C ARG A 883 -36.62 -14.25 4.41
N ILE A 884 -37.64 -13.64 3.82
CA ILE A 884 -38.12 -12.31 4.19
C ILE A 884 -39.65 -12.42 4.33
N HIS A 885 -40.11 -12.20 5.58
CA HIS A 885 -41.46 -11.91 6.08
C HIS A 885 -42.51 -13.04 6.11
N TYR A 886 -42.69 -13.65 7.29
CA TYR A 886 -43.89 -13.50 8.13
C TYR A 886 -43.48 -13.79 9.58
N VAL A 887 -44.06 -13.03 10.52
CA VAL A 887 -43.87 -13.10 11.98
C VAL A 887 -43.77 -14.56 12.46
N PHE A 888 -42.57 -15.04 12.78
CA PHE A 888 -42.27 -16.05 13.80
C PHE A 888 -40.74 -16.11 13.93
N SER A 889 -40.25 -15.99 15.16
CA SER A 889 -38.85 -16.00 15.57
C SER A 889 -38.05 -17.17 14.96
N GLY A 890 -37.02 -16.88 14.15
CA GLY A 890 -35.93 -17.82 13.84
C GLY A 890 -35.34 -17.72 12.43
N ASN A 891 -34.06 -17.30 12.37
CA ASN A 891 -33.04 -17.40 11.31
C ASN A 891 -33.03 -16.50 10.07
N PRO A 892 -31.81 -16.00 9.73
CA PRO A 892 -31.31 -16.15 8.36
C PRO A 892 -29.81 -16.53 8.21
N ARG A 893 -29.51 -17.10 7.04
CA ARG A 893 -28.22 -17.61 6.53
C ARG A 893 -27.22 -16.47 6.17
N PHE A 894 -25.91 -16.76 6.27
CA PHE A 894 -24.81 -15.80 6.56
C PHE A 894 -24.61 -14.61 5.59
N LEU A 895 -24.42 -14.82 4.27
CA LEU A 895 -24.12 -13.71 3.34
C LEU A 895 -25.27 -12.71 3.19
N LEU A 896 -26.53 -13.17 3.21
CA LEU A 896 -27.71 -12.30 3.10
C LEU A 896 -28.15 -11.70 4.44
N GLY A 897 -27.57 -12.14 5.56
CA GLY A 897 -27.63 -11.43 6.83
C GLY A 897 -26.87 -10.10 6.77
N HIS A 898 -25.97 -9.94 5.81
CA HIS A 898 -25.21 -8.72 5.61
C HIS A 898 -25.79 -7.83 4.49
N MET A 899 -25.97 -6.54 4.80
CA MET A 899 -26.65 -5.59 3.91
C MET A 899 -25.97 -5.43 2.54
N HIS A 900 -24.64 -5.40 2.50
CA HIS A 900 -23.90 -5.16 1.25
C HIS A 900 -23.99 -6.34 0.27
N TRP A 901 -23.79 -7.57 0.77
CA TRP A 901 -23.92 -8.80 -0.03
C TRP A 901 -25.36 -9.03 -0.48
N GLN A 902 -26.33 -8.70 0.39
CA GLN A 902 -27.76 -8.74 0.01
C GLN A 902 -28.08 -7.77 -1.13
N SER A 903 -27.50 -6.57 -1.10
CA SER A 903 -27.70 -5.57 -2.16
C SER A 903 -27.08 -6.05 -3.48
N LEU A 904 -25.85 -6.59 -3.43
CA LEU A 904 -25.17 -7.18 -4.59
C LEU A 904 -25.98 -8.33 -5.19
N TYR A 905 -26.42 -9.27 -4.37
CA TYR A 905 -27.24 -10.39 -4.83
C TYR A 905 -28.55 -9.91 -5.46
N ARG A 906 -29.28 -8.98 -4.82
CA ARG A 906 -30.53 -8.44 -5.36
C ARG A 906 -30.34 -7.79 -6.72
N HIS A 907 -29.24 -7.05 -6.91
CA HIS A 907 -28.93 -6.47 -8.20
C HIS A 907 -28.79 -7.55 -9.30
N TYR A 908 -27.99 -8.58 -9.06
CA TYR A 908 -27.81 -9.66 -10.03
C TYR A 908 -29.11 -10.45 -10.27
N ALA A 909 -29.95 -10.58 -9.24
CA ALA A 909 -31.28 -11.20 -9.33
C ALA A 909 -32.24 -10.39 -10.19
N GLN A 910 -32.16 -9.06 -10.17
CA GLN A 910 -32.98 -8.17 -10.98
C GLN A 910 -32.45 -8.06 -12.41
N CYS A 911 -31.15 -8.30 -12.62
CA CYS A 911 -30.52 -8.35 -13.94
C CYS A 911 -30.65 -9.71 -14.64
N GLY A 912 -31.21 -10.75 -13.98
CA GLY A 912 -31.27 -12.09 -14.56
C GLY A 912 -29.91 -12.80 -14.66
N SER A 913 -28.96 -12.40 -13.83
CA SER A 913 -27.55 -12.84 -13.85
C SER A 913 -27.22 -13.83 -12.72
N ILE A 914 -28.22 -14.56 -12.22
CA ILE A 914 -28.03 -15.55 -11.14
C ILE A 914 -28.15 -16.96 -11.67
N PHE A 915 -27.15 -17.78 -11.40
CA PHE A 915 -27.17 -19.21 -11.66
C PHE A 915 -27.31 -19.99 -10.34
N LEU A 916 -28.30 -20.88 -10.23
CA LEU A 916 -28.54 -21.67 -9.01
C LEU A 916 -27.91 -23.07 -9.14
N CYS A 917 -26.75 -23.26 -8.52
CA CYS A 917 -26.07 -24.55 -8.50
C CYS A 917 -26.83 -25.58 -7.66
N LYS A 918 -27.12 -26.74 -8.26
CA LYS A 918 -27.81 -27.86 -7.61
C LYS A 918 -26.81 -28.89 -7.09
N LEU A 919 -26.75 -29.04 -5.77
CA LEU A 919 -26.00 -30.13 -5.14
C LEU A 919 -26.82 -31.42 -5.17
N GLY A 920 -26.14 -32.55 -5.38
CA GLY A 920 -26.74 -33.88 -5.33
C GLY A 920 -26.90 -34.38 -3.90
N ARG A 921 -26.30 -35.54 -3.57
CA ARG A 921 -26.14 -36.03 -2.19
C ARG A 921 -25.09 -35.18 -1.45
N SER A 922 -25.36 -33.88 -1.27
CA SER A 922 -24.45 -32.88 -0.66
C SER A 922 -23.09 -32.67 -1.35
N THR A 923 -22.87 -33.26 -2.53
CA THR A 923 -21.65 -33.07 -3.32
C THR A 923 -21.98 -32.47 -4.69
N LEU A 924 -21.07 -31.64 -5.21
CA LEU A 924 -21.14 -31.14 -6.58
C LEU A 924 -20.67 -32.23 -7.54
N LYS A 925 -21.46 -32.52 -8.58
CA LYS A 925 -21.05 -33.49 -9.61
C LYS A 925 -19.81 -32.96 -10.34
N ARG A 926 -18.88 -33.84 -10.70
CA ARG A 926 -17.60 -33.52 -11.35
C ARG A 926 -17.74 -32.65 -12.60
N ASP A 927 -18.73 -32.92 -13.45
CA ASP A 927 -18.98 -32.19 -14.70
C ASP A 927 -20.33 -31.45 -14.67
N TYR A 928 -20.69 -30.88 -13.52
CA TYR A 928 -22.02 -30.30 -13.31
C TYR A 928 -22.33 -29.17 -14.30
N LEU A 929 -21.43 -28.18 -14.45
CA LEU A 929 -21.66 -27.06 -15.35
C LEU A 929 -21.70 -27.48 -16.82
N LYS A 930 -20.82 -28.39 -17.26
CA LYS A 930 -20.85 -28.95 -18.62
C LYS A 930 -22.12 -29.74 -18.89
N SER A 931 -22.56 -30.53 -17.92
CA SER A 931 -23.83 -31.28 -18.02
C SER A 931 -25.03 -30.35 -18.14
N TRP A 932 -25.05 -29.26 -17.36
CA TRP A 932 -26.08 -28.23 -17.47
C TRP A 932 -26.05 -27.55 -18.83
N ALA A 933 -24.87 -27.14 -19.31
CA ALA A 933 -24.68 -26.49 -20.61
C ALA A 933 -25.21 -27.37 -21.76
N ARG A 934 -24.91 -28.68 -21.72
CA ARG A 934 -25.48 -29.66 -22.66
C ARG A 934 -27.00 -29.70 -22.56
N GLN A 935 -27.57 -29.87 -21.36
CA GLN A 935 -29.03 -29.92 -21.18
C GLN A 935 -29.72 -28.64 -21.66
N TYR A 936 -29.10 -27.48 -21.46
CA TYR A 936 -29.60 -26.21 -21.96
C TYR A 936 -29.65 -26.18 -23.49
N LEU A 937 -28.64 -26.75 -24.17
CA LEU A 937 -28.64 -26.92 -25.63
C LEU A 937 -29.65 -27.99 -26.12
N PHE A 938 -29.94 -29.02 -25.31
CA PHE A 938 -30.80 -30.17 -25.69
C PHE A 938 -32.27 -30.08 -25.25
N LYS A 939 -32.65 -29.20 -24.31
CA LYS A 939 -34.01 -29.07 -23.75
C LYS A 939 -35.12 -28.80 -24.80
N ASP A 940 -34.76 -28.64 -26.06
CA ASP A 940 -35.61 -28.15 -27.15
C ASP A 940 -36.14 -29.24 -28.12
N GLU A 941 -36.10 -30.53 -27.78
CA GLU A 941 -36.69 -31.57 -28.66
C GLU A 941 -38.22 -31.46 -28.82
N ALA A 942 -38.95 -30.94 -27.83
CA ALA A 942 -40.40 -30.77 -27.93
C ALA A 942 -40.82 -29.53 -28.74
N SER A 943 -39.96 -28.50 -28.85
CA SER A 943 -40.20 -27.31 -29.68
C SER A 943 -39.61 -27.45 -31.09
N GLN A 944 -38.71 -28.40 -31.33
CA GLN A 944 -38.13 -28.68 -32.66
C GLN A 944 -39.18 -28.89 -33.77
N GLN A 945 -40.43 -29.26 -33.45
CA GLN A 945 -41.48 -29.44 -34.45
C GLN A 945 -42.27 -28.16 -34.80
N LEU A 946 -42.26 -27.11 -33.97
CA LEU A 946 -42.98 -25.85 -34.24
C LEU A 946 -42.06 -24.62 -34.35
N TYR A 947 -40.81 -24.72 -33.88
CA TYR A 947 -39.85 -23.61 -33.76
C TYR A 947 -38.78 -23.55 -34.85
N TYR A 948 -38.76 -24.53 -35.77
CA TYR A 948 -37.63 -24.79 -36.66
C TYR A 948 -37.33 -23.69 -37.71
N LEU A 949 -38.15 -22.65 -37.85
CA LEU A 949 -38.07 -21.79 -39.04
C LEU A 949 -37.61 -20.34 -38.88
N ILE A 950 -37.64 -19.67 -37.70
CA ILE A 950 -37.36 -18.21 -37.69
C ILE A 950 -36.52 -17.68 -36.51
N SER A 951 -36.63 -18.20 -35.28
CA SER A 951 -35.99 -17.56 -34.10
C SER A 951 -34.75 -18.30 -33.58
N LEU A 952 -34.80 -19.63 -33.44
CA LEU A 952 -33.64 -20.43 -32.99
C LEU A 952 -32.57 -20.59 -34.08
N GLN A 953 -32.94 -20.59 -35.37
CA GLN A 953 -31.96 -20.57 -36.47
C GLN A 953 -31.11 -19.30 -36.43
N ASN A 954 -31.67 -18.14 -36.03
CA ASN A 954 -30.91 -16.90 -35.93
C ASN A 954 -29.97 -16.89 -34.73
N ALA A 955 -30.39 -17.39 -33.55
CA ALA A 955 -29.50 -17.52 -32.39
C ALA A 955 -28.41 -18.57 -32.61
N LEU A 956 -28.74 -19.76 -33.14
CA LEU A 956 -27.75 -20.79 -33.47
C LEU A 956 -26.86 -20.40 -34.65
N ALA A 957 -27.35 -19.67 -35.65
CA ALA A 957 -26.52 -19.14 -36.73
C ALA A 957 -25.55 -18.06 -36.22
N ARG A 958 -25.98 -17.19 -35.30
CA ARG A 958 -25.10 -16.26 -34.58
C ARG A 958 -24.05 -16.99 -33.74
N PHE A 959 -24.45 -18.04 -33.02
CA PHE A 959 -23.52 -18.85 -32.23
C PHE A 959 -22.52 -19.64 -33.08
N ARG A 960 -22.93 -20.11 -34.27
CA ARG A 960 -22.03 -20.74 -35.27
C ARG A 960 -21.14 -19.74 -36.00
N ALA A 961 -21.51 -18.46 -36.07
CA ALA A 961 -20.69 -17.42 -36.70
C ALA A 961 -19.47 -17.03 -35.84
N ASN A 962 -19.50 -17.30 -34.53
CA ASN A 962 -18.37 -17.08 -33.64
C ASN A 962 -17.52 -18.36 -33.51
N PRO A 963 -16.24 -18.37 -33.96
CA PRO A 963 -15.41 -19.57 -33.92
C PRO A 963 -15.21 -20.15 -32.52
N SER A 964 -15.04 -19.30 -31.51
CA SER A 964 -14.80 -19.73 -30.13
C SER A 964 -16.05 -20.36 -29.49
N LEU A 965 -17.22 -19.77 -29.75
CA LEU A 965 -18.49 -20.31 -29.28
C LEU A 965 -18.89 -21.57 -30.08
N SER A 966 -18.66 -21.60 -31.39
CA SER A 966 -18.89 -22.80 -32.22
C SER A 966 -18.04 -23.96 -31.73
N ALA A 967 -16.73 -23.76 -31.53
CA ALA A 967 -15.84 -24.78 -31.01
C ALA A 967 -16.24 -25.24 -29.59
N PHE A 968 -16.66 -24.32 -28.71
CA PHE A 968 -17.19 -24.67 -27.40
C PHE A 968 -18.44 -25.55 -27.49
N VAL A 969 -19.40 -25.18 -28.34
CA VAL A 969 -20.61 -25.98 -28.59
C VAL A 969 -20.25 -27.33 -29.21
N GLU A 970 -19.38 -27.36 -30.22
CA GLU A 970 -18.90 -28.59 -30.84
C GLU A 970 -18.21 -29.51 -29.84
N ASN A 971 -17.35 -28.99 -28.96
CA ASN A 971 -16.67 -29.76 -27.91
C ASN A 971 -17.66 -30.29 -26.85
N LEU A 972 -18.67 -29.49 -26.49
CA LEU A 972 -19.73 -29.93 -25.59
C LEU A 972 -20.56 -31.08 -26.22
N MET A 973 -20.78 -31.05 -27.53
CA MET A 973 -21.62 -31.99 -28.28
C MET A 973 -20.85 -33.23 -28.80
N SER A 974 -19.56 -33.11 -29.14
CA SER A 974 -18.72 -34.20 -29.67
C SER A 974 -18.42 -35.29 -28.64
N ALA A 975 -18.56 -34.97 -27.35
CA ALA A 975 -18.48 -35.93 -26.26
C ALA A 975 -19.54 -37.07 -26.31
N ASN A 976 -20.49 -37.03 -27.27
CA ASN A 976 -21.51 -38.04 -27.51
C ASN A 976 -21.24 -38.99 -28.70
N VAL A 977 -20.09 -38.93 -29.38
CA VAL A 977 -19.79 -39.89 -30.47
C VAL A 977 -19.13 -41.19 -29.94
N ALA A 978 -18.79 -41.25 -28.64
CA ALA A 978 -18.11 -42.39 -28.02
C ALA A 978 -18.95 -43.16 -26.96
N LEU A 979 -20.23 -42.83 -26.80
CA LEU A 979 -21.21 -43.53 -25.96
C LEU A 979 -22.45 -43.84 -26.80
#